data_AF-A0A1R0H6F2-F1
#
_entry.id   AF-A0A1R0H6F2-F1
#
_cell.length_a   1.000
_cell.length_b   1.000
_cell.length_c   1.000
_cell.angle_alpha   90.00
_cell.angle_beta   90.00
_cell.angle_gamma   90.00
#
_symmetry.space_group_name_H-M   'P 1'
#
loop_
_entity.id
_entity.type
_entity.pdbx_description
1 polymer ?
#
loop_
_entity_poly.entity_id
_entity_poly.type
_entity_poly.pdbx_seq_one_letter_code
_entity_poly.pdbx_strand_id
1 'polypeptide(L)'
;MKELVKEQGKAEREEVQLVENQKHLKNKLKKLEKSFEETKHSISQNHDSEKRALSDIQKANAELLVLENDLKLSTEELETITNQLKGKTEKFTEQIREKQKDLEPWRIQINAQKSKLQVIQTEIELINSKSNKSDNQIESAENELMEQRKYRSMKDKEMSDQVEEFSQIEIKVEQIKGRISELQKRESEASGSLHASILAEEEARASVSASNSQNIVLKSLLKEKDLGRINGIYGRLGSLGTIDKKYDVAISTSCPNLESIVVQNVSSGQQCVEFLRKNNIGRARFVMLDELQKFDLSLKSFPEGSQRLFDLVKPNDPIFAPAFFHALGNTLVARDLEQARKIAFGPQRFRVVTLDGKLIDASGTMSGGGSRIIKGAMSSVPRRDDITPQKLQSLVESRTKLENEARNLASMIRESSEELKLYNEKHRALESAMPKTEMDLKSSEERVQECKRQLEQLKKQVNSGPTEEDLKQISVLSSSSKEVEASILKLQSECSTIELEIKGLNNQIMQAGGVKLRSQKAKVNSISEQIQLINENIDSYESIRGRSNAEVLRLQRNFAKKDEEKNSILTQCESIDVMISQKRIEIEKISEKLNEIKFILDEKTEALEGLKSKFDSRQDEFNKIRTVEAQLKMEIEDAERSLAETQRRSNYWKGELGRLRLQHLPDEIELSEPQPKTLPKLLPEALEQIDPIILDKEISQLGAKLENSKPNLSVITEYAKRTVELQSHQKELDKITGERDQATDKYNNLHKQRLNTFMEGFNIISYKLKEMYQLITMGGGAELELVDSLDPFVEGILFSVMPPKKSWKNISDLSGGEKTLSSLALVFALHHFKPTPIYVMDEIDAALDFRNVSIVANYIKQRTQNAQFIVISLRNNMFELADWLVGIYKTDNKTKSITLNPLISEKILKS
;
A
#
# COMPACT_ATOMS: atom_id res chain seq x y z
N MET A 1 6.11 -40.11 30.16
CA MET A 1 6.04 -41.27 29.25
C MET A 1 7.03 -41.16 28.08
N LYS A 2 6.92 -40.17 27.16
CA LYS A 2 7.80 -40.08 25.98
C LYS A 2 9.30 -39.97 26.32
N GLU A 3 9.66 -39.27 27.39
CA GLU A 3 11.06 -39.18 27.86
C GLU A 3 11.57 -40.52 28.38
N LEU A 4 10.81 -41.18 29.26
CA LEU A 4 11.15 -42.51 29.77
C LEU A 4 11.22 -43.59 28.66
N VAL A 5 10.36 -43.52 27.64
CA VAL A 5 10.45 -44.41 26.46
C VAL A 5 11.72 -44.12 25.64
N LYS A 6 12.12 -42.85 25.53
CA LYS A 6 13.40 -42.48 24.90
C LYS A 6 14.59 -42.94 25.73
N GLU A 7 14.53 -42.86 27.05
CA GLU A 7 15.57 -43.34 27.95
C GLU A 7 15.68 -44.87 27.92
N GLN A 8 14.55 -45.58 27.95
CA GLN A 8 14.53 -47.03 27.75
C GLN A 8 15.12 -47.42 26.40
N GLY A 9 14.68 -46.78 25.31
CA GLY A 9 15.19 -47.06 23.97
C GLY A 9 16.67 -46.68 23.78
N LYS A 10 17.19 -45.70 24.52
CA LYS A 10 18.63 -45.40 24.56
C LYS A 10 19.40 -46.50 25.31
N ALA A 11 18.93 -46.89 26.49
CA ALA A 11 19.55 -47.94 27.29
C ALA A 11 19.54 -49.31 26.57
N GLU A 12 18.45 -49.66 25.88
CA GLU A 12 18.34 -50.87 25.07
C GLU A 12 19.29 -50.85 23.86
N ARG A 13 19.43 -49.69 23.18
CA ARG A 13 20.40 -49.55 22.08
C ARG A 13 21.84 -49.67 22.57
N GLU A 14 22.16 -49.08 23.72
CA GLU A 14 23.46 -49.19 24.37
C GLU A 14 23.75 -50.64 24.78
N GLU A 15 22.77 -51.37 25.34
CA GLU A 15 22.91 -52.80 25.63
C GLU A 15 23.18 -53.61 24.37
N VAL A 16 22.40 -53.41 23.29
CA VAL A 16 22.58 -54.11 22.02
C VAL A 16 23.98 -53.84 21.43
N GLN A 17 24.44 -52.58 21.46
CA GLN A 17 25.79 -52.23 21.01
C GLN A 17 26.88 -52.91 21.85
N LEU A 18 26.71 -52.98 23.17
CA LEU A 18 27.65 -53.67 24.06
C LEU A 18 27.67 -55.19 23.80
N VAL A 19 26.50 -55.80 23.57
CA VAL A 19 26.39 -57.23 23.22
C VAL A 19 26.99 -57.53 21.84
N GLU A 20 26.80 -56.67 20.85
CA GLU A 20 27.46 -56.79 19.55
C GLU A 20 28.98 -56.64 19.68
N ASN A 21 29.46 -55.64 20.40
CA ASN A 21 30.88 -55.44 20.69
C ASN A 21 31.49 -56.66 21.39
N GLN A 22 30.77 -57.25 22.35
CA GLN A 22 31.18 -58.49 23.02
C GLN A 22 31.30 -59.66 22.04
N LYS A 23 30.32 -59.83 21.13
CA LYS A 23 30.38 -60.86 20.08
C LYS A 23 31.56 -60.62 19.12
N HIS A 24 31.81 -59.38 18.73
CA HIS A 24 32.95 -59.00 17.89
C HIS A 24 34.29 -59.32 18.56
N LEU A 25 34.46 -58.97 19.84
CA LEU A 25 35.67 -59.26 20.59
C LEU A 25 35.87 -60.76 20.82
N LYS A 26 34.82 -61.51 21.17
CA LYS A 26 34.88 -62.98 21.28
C LYS A 26 35.24 -63.65 19.95
N ASN A 27 34.72 -63.16 18.83
CA ASN A 27 35.09 -63.64 17.49
C ASN A 27 36.54 -63.27 17.12
N LYS A 28 37.00 -62.07 17.48
CA LYS A 28 38.38 -61.63 17.29
C LYS A 28 39.34 -62.49 18.11
N LEU A 29 38.98 -62.83 19.35
CA LEU A 29 39.73 -63.71 20.24
C LEU A 29 39.87 -65.12 19.63
N LYS A 30 38.77 -65.72 19.15
CA LYS A 30 38.81 -67.02 18.45
C LYS A 30 39.70 -67.02 17.20
N LYS A 31 39.69 -65.94 16.42
CA LYS A 31 40.58 -65.78 15.25
C LYS A 31 42.03 -65.62 15.67
N LEU A 32 42.30 -64.85 16.73
CA LEU A 32 43.64 -64.67 17.27
C LEU A 32 44.21 -66.00 17.78
N GLU A 33 43.41 -66.80 18.51
CA GLU A 33 43.81 -68.12 19.02
C GLU A 33 44.18 -69.10 17.92
N LYS A 34 43.38 -69.19 16.85
CA LYS A 34 43.74 -70.01 15.67
C LYS A 34 45.05 -69.54 15.05
N SER A 35 45.21 -68.23 14.86
CA SER A 35 46.45 -67.67 14.31
C SER A 35 47.66 -67.86 15.22
N PHE A 36 47.43 -68.00 16.52
CA PHE A 36 48.46 -68.21 17.53
C PHE A 36 48.96 -69.66 17.49
N GLU A 37 48.04 -70.62 17.41
CA GLU A 37 48.35 -72.05 17.20
C GLU A 37 49.09 -72.29 15.88
N GLU A 38 48.65 -71.65 14.79
CA GLU A 38 49.34 -71.68 13.49
C GLU A 38 50.77 -71.17 13.60
N THR A 39 50.98 -70.00 14.22
CA THR A 39 52.35 -69.46 14.41
C THR A 39 53.22 -70.36 15.29
N LYS A 40 52.66 -70.98 16.32
CA LYS A 40 53.37 -71.95 17.18
C LYS A 40 53.81 -73.18 16.38
N HIS A 41 52.93 -73.69 15.52
CA HIS A 41 53.25 -74.81 14.65
C HIS A 41 54.33 -74.45 13.63
N SER A 42 54.25 -73.27 13.00
CA SER A 42 55.28 -72.77 12.07
C SER A 42 56.64 -72.55 12.73
N ILE A 43 56.69 -72.11 13.99
CA ILE A 43 57.95 -72.02 14.76
C ILE A 43 58.56 -73.41 14.92
N SER A 44 57.75 -74.41 15.30
CA SER A 44 58.24 -75.79 15.45
C SER A 44 58.78 -76.37 14.14
N GLN A 45 58.04 -76.19 13.03
CA GLN A 45 58.46 -76.69 11.72
C GLN A 45 59.77 -76.08 11.23
N ASN A 46 59.96 -74.77 11.41
CA ASN A 46 61.20 -74.10 11.01
C ASN A 46 62.38 -74.45 11.93
N HIS A 47 62.12 -74.73 13.21
CA HIS A 47 63.16 -75.25 14.10
C HIS A 47 63.59 -76.67 13.70
N ASP A 48 62.66 -77.51 13.24
CA ASP A 48 62.99 -78.85 12.74
C ASP A 48 63.75 -78.78 11.40
N SER A 49 63.42 -77.82 10.52
CA SER A 49 64.16 -77.61 9.27
C SER A 49 65.58 -77.11 9.52
N GLU A 50 65.78 -76.23 10.51
CA GLU A 50 67.11 -75.78 10.96
C GLU A 50 67.97 -76.97 11.44
N LYS A 51 67.39 -77.86 12.27
CA LYS A 51 68.10 -79.06 12.75
C LYS A 51 68.48 -80.01 11.62
N ARG A 52 67.61 -80.21 10.63
CA ARG A 52 67.89 -81.05 9.47
C ARG A 52 69.02 -80.48 8.62
N ALA A 53 68.94 -79.19 8.28
CA ALA A 53 69.99 -78.50 7.53
C ALA A 53 71.35 -78.59 8.24
N LEU A 54 71.38 -78.48 9.57
CA LEU A 54 72.61 -78.61 10.36
C LEU A 54 73.21 -80.03 10.31
N SER A 55 72.37 -81.07 10.30
CA SER A 55 72.80 -82.46 10.11
C SER A 55 73.34 -82.71 8.70
N ASP A 56 72.70 -82.14 7.68
CA ASP A 56 73.11 -82.31 6.29
C ASP A 56 74.41 -81.55 5.96
N ILE A 57 74.64 -80.36 6.56
CA ILE A 57 75.93 -79.65 6.51
C ILE A 57 77.06 -80.54 7.08
N GLN A 58 76.81 -81.24 8.18
CA GLN A 58 77.84 -82.11 8.79
C GLN A 58 78.20 -83.30 7.88
N LYS A 59 77.21 -83.89 7.20
CA LYS A 59 77.46 -84.98 6.24
C LYS A 59 78.19 -84.50 4.99
N ALA A 60 77.75 -83.38 4.41
CA ALA A 60 78.36 -82.82 3.21
C ALA A 60 79.83 -82.40 3.45
N ASN A 61 80.15 -81.83 4.62
CA ASN A 61 81.53 -81.53 5.01
C ASN A 61 82.41 -82.79 5.13
N ALA A 62 81.86 -83.91 5.60
CA ALA A 62 82.59 -85.18 5.67
C ALA A 62 82.86 -85.75 4.26
N GLU A 63 81.91 -85.65 3.34
CA GLU A 63 82.08 -86.07 1.94
C GLU A 63 83.08 -85.18 1.18
N LEU A 64 83.06 -83.87 1.44
CA LEU A 64 83.98 -82.92 0.83
C LEU A 64 85.45 -83.22 1.20
N LEU A 65 85.71 -83.55 2.47
CA LEU A 65 87.05 -83.95 2.94
C LEU A 65 87.58 -85.20 2.22
N VAL A 66 86.71 -86.12 1.80
CA VAL A 66 87.11 -87.31 1.04
C VAL A 66 87.47 -86.91 -0.38
N LEU A 67 86.63 -86.13 -1.06
CA LEU A 67 86.87 -85.70 -2.44
C LEU A 67 88.07 -84.77 -2.59
N GLU A 68 88.33 -83.89 -1.61
CA GLU A 68 89.52 -83.02 -1.63
C GLU A 68 90.83 -83.83 -1.59
N ASN A 69 90.84 -84.96 -0.88
CA ASN A 69 91.98 -85.88 -0.88
C ASN A 69 92.12 -86.60 -2.24
N ASP A 70 91.01 -87.00 -2.86
CA ASP A 70 91.01 -87.63 -4.19
C ASP A 70 91.42 -86.67 -5.32
N LEU A 71 91.05 -85.38 -5.21
CA LEU A 71 91.45 -84.34 -6.15
C LEU A 71 92.97 -84.13 -6.10
N LYS A 72 93.55 -84.03 -4.91
CA LYS A 72 95.01 -83.86 -4.73
C LYS A 72 95.78 -84.97 -5.45
N LEU A 73 95.41 -86.23 -5.20
CA LEU A 73 96.02 -87.39 -5.85
C LEU A 73 95.88 -87.35 -7.38
N SER A 74 94.69 -86.99 -7.89
CA SER A 74 94.43 -86.94 -9.34
C SER A 74 95.12 -85.77 -10.04
N THR A 75 95.32 -84.63 -9.36
CA THR A 75 96.05 -83.47 -9.88
C THR A 75 97.56 -83.71 -9.97
N GLU A 76 98.15 -84.40 -8.99
CA GLU A 76 99.56 -84.81 -9.05
C GLU A 76 99.81 -85.73 -10.26
N GLU A 77 98.89 -86.66 -10.54
CA GLU A 77 98.93 -87.48 -11.75
C GLU A 77 98.81 -86.65 -13.05
N LEU A 78 98.01 -85.57 -13.06
CA LEU A 78 97.83 -84.72 -14.24
C LEU A 78 99.07 -83.83 -14.51
N GLU A 79 99.74 -83.36 -13.46
CA GLU A 79 100.98 -82.59 -13.58
C GLU A 79 102.13 -83.45 -14.16
N THR A 80 102.22 -84.73 -13.78
CA THR A 80 103.20 -85.63 -14.38
C THR A 80 102.94 -85.85 -15.88
N ILE A 81 101.68 -85.98 -16.29
CA ILE A 81 101.29 -86.19 -17.70
C ILE A 81 101.48 -84.91 -18.55
N THR A 82 101.17 -83.72 -18.01
CA THR A 82 101.36 -82.44 -18.73
C THR A 82 102.84 -82.10 -18.91
N ASN A 83 103.68 -82.36 -17.92
CA ASN A 83 105.13 -82.15 -18.04
C ASN A 83 105.77 -83.06 -19.11
N GLN A 84 105.23 -84.26 -19.34
CA GLN A 84 105.67 -85.14 -20.43
C GLN A 84 105.28 -84.64 -21.85
N LEU A 85 104.31 -83.71 -21.97
CA LEU A 85 103.73 -83.26 -23.25
C LEU A 85 104.05 -81.80 -23.65
N LYS A 86 104.81 -81.07 -22.82
CA LYS A 86 105.12 -79.64 -22.99
C LYS A 86 105.70 -79.26 -24.36
N GLY A 87 106.53 -80.11 -24.98
CA GLY A 87 107.20 -79.77 -26.25
C GLY A 87 106.28 -79.66 -27.49
N LYS A 88 105.02 -80.09 -27.44
CA LYS A 88 104.11 -80.15 -28.62
C LYS A 88 102.98 -79.11 -28.65
N THR A 89 102.71 -78.39 -27.57
CA THR A 89 101.51 -77.53 -27.44
C THR A 89 101.79 -76.03 -27.26
N GLU A 90 103.06 -75.65 -27.10
CA GLU A 90 103.50 -74.28 -26.75
C GLU A 90 103.21 -73.21 -27.82
N LYS A 91 103.25 -73.57 -29.11
CA LYS A 91 103.05 -72.60 -30.21
C LYS A 91 101.62 -72.08 -30.34
N PHE A 92 100.62 -72.91 -30.04
CA PHE A 92 99.22 -72.54 -30.21
C PHE A 92 98.68 -71.72 -29.03
N THR A 93 99.26 -71.88 -27.84
CA THR A 93 98.90 -71.09 -26.65
C THR A 93 99.32 -69.62 -26.76
N GLU A 94 100.44 -69.32 -27.45
CA GLU A 94 100.92 -67.95 -27.67
C GLU A 94 99.98 -67.17 -28.60
N GLN A 95 99.51 -67.80 -29.69
CA GLN A 95 98.70 -67.15 -30.74
C GLN A 95 97.29 -66.74 -30.26
N ILE A 96 96.69 -67.49 -29.33
CA ILE A 96 95.39 -67.14 -28.74
C ILE A 96 95.50 -65.87 -27.90
N ARG A 97 96.64 -65.68 -27.22
CA ARG A 97 96.86 -64.56 -26.31
C ARG A 97 96.99 -63.22 -27.04
N GLU A 98 97.59 -63.23 -28.23
CA GLU A 98 97.68 -62.02 -29.06
C GLU A 98 96.30 -61.58 -29.57
N LYS A 99 95.51 -62.50 -30.11
CA LYS A 99 94.18 -62.18 -30.69
C LYS A 99 93.16 -61.69 -29.66
N GLN A 100 93.23 -62.15 -28.41
CA GLN A 100 92.37 -61.63 -27.33
C GLN A 100 92.68 -60.17 -26.98
N LYS A 101 93.94 -59.75 -27.10
CA LYS A 101 94.36 -58.38 -26.82
C LYS A 101 93.83 -57.38 -27.87
N ASP A 102 93.61 -57.83 -29.10
CA ASP A 102 93.12 -57.00 -30.20
C ASP A 102 91.62 -56.67 -30.11
N LEU A 103 90.83 -57.44 -29.36
CA LEU A 103 89.36 -57.29 -29.28
C LEU A 103 88.90 -56.20 -28.29
N GLU A 104 89.67 -55.99 -27.22
CA GLU A 104 89.31 -55.17 -26.06
C GLU A 104 89.09 -53.67 -26.38
N PRO A 105 89.87 -53.02 -27.26
CA PRO A 105 89.69 -51.61 -27.60
C PRO A 105 88.34 -51.29 -28.26
N TRP A 106 87.84 -52.20 -29.10
CA TRP A 106 86.61 -52.01 -29.87
C TRP A 106 85.36 -52.04 -29.00
N ARG A 107 85.32 -52.92 -28.00
CA ARG A 107 84.20 -53.01 -27.03
C ARG A 107 84.06 -51.74 -26.20
N ILE A 108 85.19 -51.13 -25.82
CA ILE A 108 85.21 -49.88 -25.06
C ILE A 108 84.60 -48.73 -25.89
N GLN A 109 84.93 -48.66 -27.19
CA GLN A 109 84.42 -47.60 -28.07
C GLN A 109 82.90 -47.67 -28.31
N ILE A 110 82.33 -48.87 -28.44
CA ILE A 110 80.89 -49.05 -28.65
C ILE A 110 80.07 -48.59 -27.43
N ASN A 111 80.49 -48.96 -26.23
CA ASN A 111 79.80 -48.56 -24.99
C ASN A 111 79.89 -47.04 -24.75
N ALA A 112 81.01 -46.42 -25.14
CA ALA A 112 81.20 -44.97 -25.05
C ALA A 112 80.24 -44.20 -25.98
N GLN A 113 79.87 -44.74 -27.15
CA GLN A 113 78.93 -44.07 -28.07
C GLN A 113 77.46 -44.27 -27.63
N LYS A 114 77.09 -45.45 -27.11
CA LYS A 114 75.72 -45.70 -26.61
C LYS A 114 75.34 -44.82 -25.43
N SER A 115 76.26 -44.59 -24.50
CA SER A 115 76.04 -43.70 -23.35
C SER A 115 75.80 -42.25 -23.77
N LYS A 116 76.48 -41.76 -24.81
CA LYS A 116 76.26 -40.41 -25.35
C LYS A 116 74.86 -40.23 -25.94
N LEU A 117 74.33 -41.24 -26.64
CA LEU A 117 72.99 -41.18 -27.22
C LEU A 117 71.89 -41.01 -26.16
N GLN A 118 72.00 -41.76 -25.05
CA GLN A 118 71.01 -41.75 -23.98
C GLN A 118 70.91 -40.38 -23.28
N VAL A 119 72.04 -39.67 -23.13
CA VAL A 119 72.08 -38.33 -22.53
C VAL A 119 71.37 -37.30 -23.42
N ILE A 120 71.55 -37.38 -24.73
CA ILE A 120 70.94 -36.45 -25.69
C ILE A 120 69.40 -36.60 -25.70
N GLN A 121 68.89 -37.83 -25.59
CA GLN A 121 67.44 -38.09 -25.60
C GLN A 121 66.73 -37.56 -24.34
N THR A 122 67.34 -37.72 -23.16
CA THR A 122 66.74 -37.22 -21.91
C THR A 122 66.72 -35.70 -21.83
N GLU A 123 67.69 -35.00 -22.43
CA GLU A 123 67.70 -33.54 -22.54
C GLU A 123 66.51 -32.99 -23.36
N ILE A 124 66.17 -33.63 -24.48
CA ILE A 124 65.05 -33.22 -25.34
C ILE A 124 63.70 -33.36 -24.62
N GLU A 125 63.47 -34.49 -23.93
CA GLU A 125 62.23 -34.72 -23.18
C GLU A 125 62.05 -33.73 -22.03
N LEU A 126 63.15 -33.37 -21.36
CA LEU A 126 63.12 -32.46 -20.21
C LEU A 126 62.69 -31.05 -20.62
N ILE A 127 63.11 -30.57 -21.80
CA ILE A 127 62.71 -29.26 -22.35
C ILE A 127 61.21 -29.26 -22.71
N ASN A 128 60.72 -30.28 -23.42
CA ASN A 128 59.30 -30.37 -23.80
C ASN A 128 58.35 -30.46 -22.58
N SER A 129 58.77 -31.18 -21.53
CA SER A 129 57.96 -31.32 -20.31
C SER A 129 57.76 -30.00 -19.54
N LYS A 130 58.68 -29.03 -19.70
CA LYS A 130 58.58 -27.69 -19.06
C LYS A 130 57.56 -26.79 -19.75
N SER A 131 57.46 -26.85 -21.08
CA SER A 131 56.50 -26.05 -21.86
C SER A 131 55.06 -26.44 -21.54
N ASN A 132 54.74 -27.74 -21.65
CA ASN A 132 53.38 -28.23 -21.41
C ASN A 132 52.87 -27.98 -19.98
N LYS A 133 53.76 -27.99 -18.98
CA LYS A 133 53.39 -27.68 -17.60
C LYS A 133 52.97 -26.22 -17.42
N SER A 134 53.61 -25.30 -18.14
CA SER A 134 53.35 -23.87 -18.03
C SER A 134 52.03 -23.49 -18.71
N ASP A 135 51.72 -24.09 -19.86
CA ASP A 135 50.46 -23.86 -20.58
C ASP A 135 49.25 -24.36 -19.77
N ASN A 136 49.34 -25.57 -19.21
CA ASN A 136 48.28 -26.11 -18.35
C ASN A 136 48.02 -25.24 -17.10
N GLN A 137 49.05 -24.59 -16.56
CA GLN A 137 48.91 -23.68 -15.42
C GLN A 137 48.17 -22.39 -15.79
N ILE A 138 48.39 -21.85 -17.00
CA ILE A 138 47.65 -20.68 -17.49
C ILE A 138 46.18 -21.03 -17.70
N GLU A 139 45.90 -22.16 -18.34
CA GLU A 139 44.51 -22.59 -18.62
C GLU A 139 43.72 -22.81 -17.31
N SER A 140 44.36 -23.42 -16.30
CA SER A 140 43.75 -23.58 -14.97
C SER A 140 43.44 -22.22 -14.32
N ALA A 141 44.37 -21.27 -14.37
CA ALA A 141 44.18 -19.93 -13.80
C ALA A 141 43.11 -19.11 -14.55
N GLU A 142 42.98 -19.27 -15.88
CA GLU A 142 41.92 -18.66 -16.69
C GLU A 142 40.52 -19.17 -16.32
N ASN A 143 40.41 -20.48 -16.07
CA ASN A 143 39.15 -21.08 -15.64
C ASN A 143 38.74 -20.62 -14.23
N GLU A 144 39.67 -20.59 -13.27
CA GLU A 144 39.42 -20.06 -11.92
C GLU A 144 38.97 -18.60 -11.95
N LEU A 145 39.61 -17.77 -12.78
CA LEU A 145 39.22 -16.37 -12.97
C LEU A 145 37.77 -16.26 -13.48
N MET A 146 37.39 -17.10 -14.46
CA MET A 146 36.06 -17.07 -15.03
C MET A 146 35.00 -17.49 -14.01
N GLU A 147 35.28 -18.50 -13.19
CA GLU A 147 34.39 -18.97 -12.13
C GLU A 147 34.17 -17.90 -11.06
N GLN A 148 35.24 -17.25 -10.58
CA GLN A 148 35.13 -16.16 -9.62
C GLN A 148 34.37 -14.95 -10.18
N ARG A 149 34.54 -14.61 -11.47
CA ARG A 149 33.74 -13.54 -12.12
C ARG A 149 32.26 -13.88 -12.18
N LYS A 150 31.90 -15.12 -12.50
CA LYS A 150 30.49 -15.58 -12.49
C LYS A 150 29.91 -15.50 -11.08
N TYR A 151 30.65 -15.93 -10.07
CA TYR A 151 30.24 -15.85 -8.67
C TYR A 151 29.99 -14.40 -8.22
N ARG A 152 30.92 -13.47 -8.52
CA ARG A 152 30.73 -12.03 -8.26
C ARG A 152 29.47 -11.49 -8.91
N SER A 153 29.24 -11.81 -10.19
CA SER A 153 28.05 -11.36 -10.91
C SER A 153 26.74 -11.89 -10.33
N MET A 154 26.72 -13.13 -9.81
CA MET A 154 25.56 -13.67 -9.09
C MET A 154 25.32 -12.89 -7.79
N LYS A 155 26.37 -12.61 -7.02
CA LYS A 155 26.27 -11.88 -5.75
C LYS A 155 25.88 -10.41 -5.93
N ASP A 156 26.33 -9.76 -7.00
CA ASP A 156 25.88 -8.41 -7.40
C ASP A 156 24.37 -8.35 -7.64
N LYS A 157 23.83 -9.35 -8.35
CA LYS A 157 22.37 -9.43 -8.57
C LYS A 157 21.62 -9.66 -7.27
N GLU A 158 22.08 -10.59 -6.45
CA GLU A 158 21.48 -10.87 -5.12
C GLU A 158 21.47 -9.61 -4.24
N MET A 159 22.54 -8.82 -4.25
CA MET A 159 22.60 -7.55 -3.52
C MET A 159 21.63 -6.51 -4.09
N SER A 160 21.54 -6.37 -5.41
CA SER A 160 20.60 -5.45 -6.06
C SER A 160 19.15 -5.79 -5.70
N ASP A 161 18.78 -7.07 -5.76
CA ASP A 161 17.43 -7.53 -5.43
C ASP A 161 17.10 -7.28 -3.94
N GLN A 162 18.06 -7.54 -3.03
CA GLN A 162 17.91 -7.26 -1.60
C GLN A 162 17.72 -5.78 -1.30
N VAL A 163 18.47 -4.89 -1.97
CA VAL A 163 18.33 -3.43 -1.82
C VAL A 163 16.94 -2.95 -2.28
N GLU A 164 16.45 -3.47 -3.40
CA GLU A 164 15.14 -3.11 -3.93
C GLU A 164 14.02 -3.58 -2.99
N GLU A 165 14.06 -4.83 -2.52
CA GLU A 165 13.11 -5.36 -1.53
C GLU A 165 13.14 -4.59 -0.21
N PHE A 166 14.33 -4.23 0.28
CA PHE A 166 14.51 -3.46 1.50
C PHE A 166 13.80 -2.10 1.40
N SER A 167 14.01 -1.37 0.30
CA SER A 167 13.37 -0.06 0.07
C SER A 167 11.83 -0.15 0.04
N GLN A 168 11.29 -1.20 -0.59
CA GLN A 168 9.84 -1.42 -0.65
C GLN A 168 9.25 -1.75 0.71
N ILE A 169 9.95 -2.54 1.53
CA ILE A 169 9.53 -2.89 2.88
C ILE A 169 9.58 -1.66 3.79
N GLU A 170 10.63 -0.84 3.70
CA GLU A 170 10.77 0.38 4.49
C GLU A 170 9.60 1.35 4.25
N ILE A 171 9.23 1.57 2.98
CA ILE A 171 8.05 2.37 2.61
C ILE A 171 6.76 1.80 3.22
N LYS A 172 6.57 0.47 3.15
CA LYS A 172 5.38 -0.19 3.73
C LYS A 172 5.34 -0.08 5.26
N VAL A 173 6.48 -0.23 5.93
CA VAL A 173 6.57 -0.08 7.39
C VAL A 173 6.14 1.32 7.79
N GLU A 174 6.59 2.35 7.10
CA GLU A 174 6.24 3.74 7.42
C GLU A 174 4.76 4.04 7.15
N GLN A 175 4.20 3.52 6.06
CA GLN A 175 2.75 3.60 5.79
C GLN A 175 1.91 2.95 6.88
N ILE A 176 2.29 1.75 7.34
CA ILE A 176 1.56 1.03 8.40
C ILE A 176 1.67 1.78 9.74
N LYS A 177 2.84 2.32 10.09
CA LYS A 177 2.99 3.17 11.29
C LYS A 177 2.08 4.40 11.24
N GLY A 178 2.02 5.08 10.09
CA GLY A 178 1.12 6.21 9.88
C GLY A 178 -0.34 5.82 10.10
N ARG A 179 -0.79 4.71 9.50
CA ARG A 179 -2.15 4.18 9.67
C ARG A 179 -2.46 3.83 11.14
N ILE A 180 -1.53 3.20 11.86
CA ILE A 180 -1.70 2.90 13.29
C ILE A 180 -1.87 4.18 14.10
N SER A 181 -1.06 5.22 13.85
CA SER A 181 -1.16 6.49 14.57
C SER A 181 -2.52 7.18 14.36
N GLU A 182 -3.05 7.17 13.13
CA GLU A 182 -4.38 7.71 12.83
C GLU A 182 -5.50 6.92 13.51
N LEU A 183 -5.42 5.58 13.47
CA LEU A 183 -6.40 4.71 14.12
C LEU A 183 -6.37 4.87 15.64
N GLN A 184 -5.19 5.03 16.25
CA GLN A 184 -5.04 5.28 17.70
C GLN A 184 -5.65 6.62 18.12
N LYS A 185 -5.50 7.68 17.31
CA LYS A 185 -6.18 8.97 17.59
C LYS A 185 -7.70 8.81 17.58
N ARG A 186 -8.25 8.14 16.57
CA ARG A 186 -9.69 7.86 16.47
C ARG A 186 -10.20 6.98 17.61
N GLU A 187 -9.44 5.96 18.01
CA GLU A 187 -9.79 5.09 19.12
C GLU A 187 -9.81 5.85 20.45
N SER A 188 -8.85 6.76 20.69
CA SER A 188 -8.85 7.62 21.87
C SER A 188 -10.05 8.57 21.92
N GLU A 189 -10.43 9.18 20.79
CA GLU A 189 -11.61 10.05 20.67
C GLU A 189 -12.92 9.27 20.90
N ALA A 190 -13.04 8.09 20.30
CA ALA A 190 -14.20 7.21 20.46
C ALA A 190 -14.31 6.68 21.89
N SER A 191 -13.19 6.29 22.51
CA SER A 191 -13.11 5.80 23.89
C SER A 191 -13.46 6.91 24.90
N GLY A 192 -12.99 8.15 24.67
CA GLY A 192 -13.39 9.31 25.47
C GLY A 192 -14.90 9.59 25.39
N SER A 193 -15.48 9.52 24.18
CA SER A 193 -16.91 9.70 23.95
C SER A 193 -17.75 8.57 24.58
N LEU A 194 -17.26 7.33 24.50
CA LEU A 194 -17.86 6.18 25.15
C LEU A 194 -17.86 6.34 26.67
N HIS A 195 -16.76 6.78 27.27
CA HIS A 195 -16.67 7.00 28.71
C HIS A 195 -17.67 8.07 29.18
N ALA A 196 -17.78 9.18 28.45
CA ALA A 196 -18.78 10.20 28.73
C ALA A 196 -20.22 9.66 28.63
N SER A 197 -20.51 8.82 27.63
CA SER A 197 -21.83 8.19 27.47
C SER A 197 -22.13 7.16 28.56
N ILE A 198 -21.14 6.43 29.06
CA ILE A 198 -21.29 5.48 30.17
C ILE A 198 -21.65 6.23 31.46
N LEU A 199 -20.91 7.31 31.77
CA LEU A 199 -21.20 8.14 32.94
C LEU A 199 -22.61 8.74 32.89
N ALA A 200 -23.03 9.23 31.72
CA ALA A 200 -24.37 9.74 31.52
C ALA A 200 -25.46 8.66 31.66
N GLU A 201 -25.20 7.42 31.18
CA GLU A 201 -26.12 6.29 31.36
C GLU A 201 -26.20 5.88 32.83
N GLU A 202 -25.09 5.75 33.54
CA GLU A 202 -25.06 5.37 34.95
C GLU A 202 -25.78 6.40 35.83
N GLU A 203 -25.58 7.70 35.56
CA GLU A 203 -26.30 8.78 36.25
C GLU A 203 -27.81 8.71 35.96
N ALA A 204 -28.19 8.52 34.70
CA ALA A 204 -29.58 8.33 34.31
C ALA A 204 -30.21 7.10 34.98
N ARG A 205 -29.51 5.96 35.00
CA ARG A 205 -29.97 4.69 35.59
C ARG A 205 -30.10 4.78 37.11
N ALA A 206 -29.17 5.46 37.78
CA ALA A 206 -29.23 5.72 39.21
C ALA A 206 -30.43 6.62 39.56
N SER A 207 -30.73 7.63 38.73
CA SER A 207 -31.90 8.50 38.93
C SER A 207 -33.23 7.75 38.74
N VAL A 208 -33.34 6.92 37.69
CA VAL A 208 -34.54 6.15 37.36
C VAL A 208 -34.80 5.06 38.39
N SER A 209 -33.77 4.34 38.84
CA SER A 209 -33.91 3.28 39.85
C SER A 209 -34.32 3.81 41.23
N ALA A 210 -33.78 4.96 41.65
CA ALA A 210 -34.16 5.63 42.88
C ALA A 210 -35.62 6.11 42.84
N SER A 211 -36.05 6.71 41.72
CA SER A 211 -37.45 7.18 41.57
C SER A 211 -38.44 6.02 41.44
N ASN A 212 -38.10 4.98 40.66
CA ASN A 212 -39.04 3.91 40.34
C ASN A 212 -39.30 3.00 41.56
N SER A 213 -38.26 2.61 42.29
CA SER A 213 -38.41 1.78 43.50
C SER A 213 -39.28 2.45 44.56
N GLN A 214 -39.13 3.76 44.76
CA GLN A 214 -39.88 4.53 45.75
C GLN A 214 -41.34 4.77 45.33
N ASN A 215 -41.58 5.05 44.04
CA ASN A 215 -42.93 5.26 43.51
C ASN A 215 -43.74 3.97 43.43
N ILE A 216 -43.11 2.83 43.14
CA ILE A 216 -43.77 1.51 43.09
C ILE A 216 -44.27 1.10 44.48
N VAL A 217 -43.48 1.32 45.54
CA VAL A 217 -43.86 1.02 46.93
C VAL A 217 -45.07 1.85 47.36
N LEU A 218 -45.06 3.16 47.08
CA LEU A 218 -46.17 4.06 47.43
C LEU A 218 -47.45 3.72 46.65
N LYS A 219 -47.37 3.51 45.33
CA LYS A 219 -48.53 3.16 44.49
C LYS A 219 -49.15 1.82 44.90
N SER A 220 -48.33 0.82 45.24
CA SER A 220 -48.84 -0.50 45.64
C SER A 220 -49.57 -0.44 46.97
N LEU A 221 -49.06 0.30 47.95
CA LEU A 221 -49.71 0.46 49.26
C LEU A 221 -50.99 1.31 49.18
N LEU A 222 -51.00 2.37 48.36
CA LEU A 222 -52.21 3.15 48.12
C LEU A 222 -53.28 2.34 47.38
N LYS A 223 -52.89 1.47 46.44
CA LYS A 223 -53.82 0.55 45.78
C LYS A 223 -54.49 -0.41 46.76
N GLU A 224 -53.75 -0.96 47.72
CA GLU A 224 -54.33 -1.84 48.76
C GLU A 224 -55.24 -1.09 49.73
N LYS A 225 -54.95 0.20 49.99
CA LYS A 225 -55.85 1.10 50.72
C LYS A 225 -57.15 1.33 49.95
N ASP A 226 -57.06 1.67 48.67
CA ASP A 226 -58.23 1.92 47.81
C ASP A 226 -59.11 0.66 47.66
N LEU A 227 -58.50 -0.52 47.70
CA LEU A 227 -59.18 -1.82 47.74
C LEU A 227 -59.74 -2.18 49.13
N GLY A 228 -59.50 -1.37 50.16
CA GLY A 228 -60.00 -1.56 51.53
C GLY A 228 -59.40 -2.75 52.29
N ARG A 229 -58.27 -3.31 51.82
CA ARG A 229 -57.63 -4.49 52.43
C ARG A 229 -56.78 -4.12 53.65
N ILE A 230 -56.16 -2.95 53.62
CA ILE A 230 -55.39 -2.40 54.74
C ILE A 230 -55.95 -1.02 55.08
N ASN A 231 -56.55 -0.91 56.26
CA ASN A 231 -57.13 0.34 56.76
C ASN A 231 -56.10 1.11 57.60
N GLY A 232 -56.23 2.45 57.62
CA GLY A 232 -55.37 3.33 58.43
C GLY A 232 -54.07 3.77 57.76
N ILE A 233 -53.96 3.71 56.43
CA ILE A 233 -52.84 4.31 55.67
C ILE A 233 -53.25 5.73 55.23
N TYR A 234 -52.53 6.76 55.67
CA TYR A 234 -52.82 8.15 55.28
C TYR A 234 -52.05 8.58 54.03
N GLY A 235 -50.84 8.04 53.82
CA GLY A 235 -50.01 8.29 52.65
C GLY A 235 -48.62 8.81 53.02
N ARG A 236 -47.89 9.34 52.04
CA ARG A 236 -46.55 9.93 52.28
C ARG A 236 -46.66 11.23 53.06
N LEU A 237 -45.82 11.41 54.08
CA LEU A 237 -45.83 12.61 54.95
C LEU A 237 -45.70 13.91 54.14
N GLY A 238 -44.80 13.96 53.14
CA GLY A 238 -44.63 15.12 52.26
C GLY A 238 -45.83 15.46 51.36
N SER A 239 -46.83 14.57 51.27
CA SER A 239 -48.08 14.83 50.55
C SER A 239 -49.23 15.31 51.47
N LEU A 240 -49.02 15.30 52.79
CA LEU A 240 -50.02 15.63 53.83
C LEU A 240 -49.90 17.06 54.37
N GLY A 241 -49.04 17.89 53.77
CA GLY A 241 -48.85 19.28 54.14
C GLY A 241 -48.25 20.09 53.00
N THR A 242 -48.37 21.41 53.09
CA THR A 242 -47.88 22.35 52.08
C THR A 242 -46.95 23.38 52.69
N ILE A 243 -45.97 23.83 51.92
CA ILE A 243 -45.03 24.89 52.27
C ILE A 243 -44.80 25.80 51.07
N ASP A 244 -44.40 27.04 51.30
CA ASP A 244 -44.04 27.97 50.24
C ASP A 244 -42.83 27.45 49.43
N LYS A 245 -42.92 27.58 48.09
CA LYS A 245 -41.92 27.13 47.10
C LYS A 245 -40.53 27.67 47.39
N LYS A 246 -40.43 28.86 48.00
CA LYS A 246 -39.16 29.46 48.40
C LYS A 246 -38.34 28.56 49.33
N TYR A 247 -38.99 27.73 50.14
CA TYR A 247 -38.36 26.86 51.13
C TYR A 247 -38.32 25.39 50.71
N ASP A 248 -38.71 25.05 49.47
CA ASP A 248 -38.80 23.67 49.00
C ASP A 248 -37.44 22.94 48.97
N VAL A 249 -36.37 23.65 48.59
CA VAL A 249 -35.00 23.11 48.63
C VAL A 249 -34.56 22.85 50.07
N ALA A 250 -34.80 23.83 50.94
CA ALA A 250 -34.45 23.75 52.36
C ALA A 250 -35.17 22.60 53.08
N ILE A 251 -36.47 22.41 52.85
CA ILE A 251 -37.24 21.33 53.48
C ILE A 251 -36.89 19.96 52.89
N SER A 252 -36.66 19.89 51.57
CA SER A 252 -36.32 18.63 50.89
C SER A 252 -34.95 18.11 51.29
N THR A 253 -33.97 19.00 51.48
CA THR A 253 -32.63 18.60 51.93
C THR A 253 -32.56 18.35 53.43
N SER A 254 -33.32 19.10 54.25
CA SER A 254 -33.27 18.96 55.71
C SER A 254 -34.00 17.73 56.26
N CYS A 255 -35.00 17.22 55.56
CA CYS A 255 -35.86 16.16 56.07
C CYS A 255 -36.12 15.03 55.06
N PRO A 256 -35.23 14.02 54.98
CA PRO A 256 -35.51 12.81 54.20
C PRO A 256 -36.69 12.00 54.75
N ASN A 257 -37.07 12.22 56.02
CA ASN A 257 -38.21 11.53 56.65
C ASN A 257 -39.58 11.97 56.07
N LEU A 258 -39.64 13.03 55.25
CA LEU A 258 -40.85 13.41 54.52
C LEU A 258 -41.31 12.35 53.52
N GLU A 259 -40.41 11.44 53.12
CA GLU A 259 -40.74 10.28 52.28
C GLU A 259 -41.35 9.12 53.08
N SER A 260 -41.45 9.22 54.41
CA SER A 260 -42.06 8.18 55.25
C SER A 260 -43.59 8.10 55.04
N ILE A 261 -44.14 6.90 55.16
CA ILE A 261 -45.57 6.62 55.03
C ILE A 261 -46.23 6.72 56.41
N VAL A 262 -47.25 7.56 56.51
CA VAL A 262 -48.00 7.77 57.75
C VAL A 262 -49.11 6.73 57.86
N VAL A 263 -49.13 6.01 58.97
CA VAL A 263 -50.13 5.00 59.34
C VAL A 263 -50.75 5.34 60.70
N GLN A 264 -51.98 4.89 60.91
CA GLN A 264 -52.73 5.16 62.14
C GLN A 264 -52.15 4.37 63.33
N ASN A 265 -52.16 3.03 63.23
CA ASN A 265 -51.88 2.11 64.33
C ASN A 265 -50.69 1.20 64.03
N VAL A 266 -50.13 0.58 65.08
CA VAL A 266 -49.04 -0.42 64.96
C VAL A 266 -49.43 -1.61 64.07
N SER A 267 -50.68 -2.07 64.18
CA SER A 267 -51.20 -3.21 63.39
C SER A 267 -51.21 -2.92 61.89
N SER A 268 -51.69 -1.74 61.48
CA SER A 268 -51.68 -1.32 60.07
C SER A 268 -50.25 -1.22 59.53
N GLY A 269 -49.30 -0.74 60.34
CA GLY A 269 -47.88 -0.70 59.98
C GLY A 269 -47.27 -2.09 59.76
N GLN A 270 -47.58 -3.06 60.63
CA GLN A 270 -47.12 -4.45 60.48
C GLN A 270 -47.67 -5.09 59.21
N GLN A 271 -48.97 -4.91 58.92
CA GLN A 271 -49.60 -5.42 57.69
C GLN A 271 -48.95 -4.84 56.42
N CYS A 272 -48.61 -3.54 56.44
CA CYS A 272 -47.90 -2.91 55.32
C CYS A 272 -46.50 -3.50 55.13
N VAL A 273 -45.75 -3.71 56.21
CA VAL A 273 -44.40 -4.31 56.16
C VAL A 273 -44.45 -5.75 55.65
N GLU A 274 -45.41 -6.55 56.14
CA GLU A 274 -45.60 -7.93 55.71
C GLU A 274 -45.99 -8.02 54.23
N PHE A 275 -46.87 -7.12 53.76
CA PHE A 275 -47.24 -7.01 52.36
C PHE A 275 -46.04 -6.68 51.45
N LEU A 276 -45.22 -5.69 51.84
CA LEU A 276 -44.02 -5.33 51.08
C LEU A 276 -43.00 -6.47 51.05
N ARG A 277 -42.85 -7.21 52.16
CA ARG A 277 -41.95 -8.36 52.25
C ARG A 277 -42.44 -9.55 51.42
N LYS A 278 -43.74 -9.85 51.46
CA LYS A 278 -44.35 -10.98 50.72
C LYS A 278 -44.24 -10.79 49.20
N ASN A 279 -44.39 -9.56 48.73
CA ASN A 279 -44.39 -9.23 47.31
C ASN A 279 -43.04 -8.65 46.82
N ASN A 280 -42.05 -8.55 47.70
CA ASN A 280 -40.71 -8.02 47.45
C ASN A 280 -40.71 -6.64 46.74
N ILE A 281 -41.61 -5.75 47.16
CA ILE A 281 -41.91 -4.48 46.45
C ILE A 281 -40.91 -3.37 46.82
N GLY A 282 -40.19 -3.52 47.94
CA GLY A 282 -39.13 -2.60 48.38
C GLY A 282 -39.15 -2.31 49.88
N ARG A 283 -38.36 -1.32 50.32
CA ARG A 283 -38.28 -0.88 51.72
C ARG A 283 -38.91 0.50 51.89
N ALA A 284 -39.81 0.63 52.86
CA ALA A 284 -40.38 1.91 53.27
C ALA A 284 -40.17 2.16 54.77
N ARG A 285 -40.24 3.43 55.16
CA ARG A 285 -40.27 3.85 56.56
C ARG A 285 -41.69 4.26 56.92
N PHE A 286 -42.19 3.79 58.07
CA PHE A 286 -43.55 4.08 58.51
C PHE A 286 -43.53 4.95 59.77
N VAL A 287 -44.45 5.90 59.85
CA VAL A 287 -44.69 6.75 61.03
C VAL A 287 -46.07 6.41 61.56
N MET A 288 -46.14 5.91 62.80
CA MET A 288 -47.38 5.52 63.47
C MET A 288 -47.91 6.69 64.30
N LEU A 289 -49.12 7.16 64.03
CA LEU A 289 -49.68 8.34 64.69
C LEU A 289 -49.95 8.13 66.18
N ASP A 290 -50.44 6.95 66.56
CA ASP A 290 -50.85 6.67 67.94
C ASP A 290 -49.68 6.59 68.92
N GLU A 291 -48.49 6.21 68.46
CA GLU A 291 -47.28 6.01 69.27
C GLU A 291 -46.37 7.26 69.32
N LEU A 292 -46.76 8.37 68.66
CA LEU A 292 -45.99 9.61 68.69
C LEU A 292 -46.16 10.31 70.04
N GLN A 293 -45.03 10.65 70.67
CA GLN A 293 -45.03 11.48 71.87
C GLN A 293 -45.64 12.85 71.58
N LYS A 294 -46.50 13.33 72.49
CA LYS A 294 -47.07 14.68 72.41
C LYS A 294 -46.01 15.70 72.81
N PHE A 295 -45.48 16.41 71.82
CA PHE A 295 -44.52 17.49 72.04
C PHE A 295 -45.21 18.82 72.34
N ASP A 296 -44.52 19.70 73.07
CA ASP A 296 -44.94 21.09 73.21
C ASP A 296 -44.70 21.84 71.89
N LEU A 297 -45.80 22.23 71.23
CA LEU A 297 -45.81 22.88 69.92
C LEU A 297 -45.75 24.41 70.01
N SER A 298 -45.63 24.98 71.22
CA SER A 298 -45.63 26.43 71.44
C SER A 298 -44.57 27.18 70.62
N LEU A 299 -44.96 28.35 70.10
CA LEU A 299 -44.09 29.25 69.34
C LEU A 299 -43.04 29.86 70.29
N LYS A 300 -41.76 29.56 70.03
CA LYS A 300 -40.61 30.18 70.71
C LYS A 300 -39.96 31.20 69.79
N SER A 301 -39.50 32.33 70.34
CA SER A 301 -38.69 33.28 69.58
C SER A 301 -37.27 32.73 69.40
N PHE A 302 -36.82 32.57 68.16
CA PHE A 302 -35.48 32.06 67.84
C PHE A 302 -34.50 33.19 67.49
N PRO A 303 -33.17 32.98 67.63
CA PRO A 303 -32.16 34.00 67.40
C PRO A 303 -32.15 34.56 65.96
N GLU A 304 -31.75 35.83 65.81
CA GLU A 304 -31.43 36.50 64.53
C GLU A 304 -32.57 36.52 63.48
N GLY A 305 -33.84 36.47 63.93
CA GLY A 305 -35.01 36.50 63.06
C GLY A 305 -35.20 35.22 62.23
N SER A 306 -34.52 34.13 62.61
CA SER A 306 -34.68 32.83 61.97
C SER A 306 -36.04 32.22 62.29
N GLN A 307 -36.65 31.59 61.28
CA GLN A 307 -37.95 30.94 61.40
C GLN A 307 -37.77 29.42 61.48
N ARG A 308 -38.60 28.76 62.27
CA ARG A 308 -38.65 27.29 62.35
C ARG A 308 -39.38 26.75 61.13
N LEU A 309 -38.79 25.75 60.45
CA LEU A 309 -39.41 25.10 59.29
C LEU A 309 -40.80 24.55 59.59
N PHE A 310 -40.99 23.98 60.79
CA PHE A 310 -42.28 23.45 61.21
C PHE A 310 -43.39 24.51 61.21
N ASP A 311 -43.09 25.75 61.63
CA ASP A 311 -44.09 26.82 61.71
C ASP A 311 -44.50 27.33 60.31
N LEU A 312 -43.66 27.07 59.31
CA LEU A 312 -43.90 27.40 57.91
C LEU A 312 -44.68 26.32 57.16
N VAL A 313 -44.75 25.10 57.71
CA VAL A 313 -45.52 23.99 57.14
C VAL A 313 -46.98 24.11 57.56
N LYS A 314 -47.87 24.10 56.58
CA LYS A 314 -49.32 24.03 56.80
C LYS A 314 -49.78 22.57 56.60
N PRO A 315 -50.01 21.80 57.68
CA PRO A 315 -50.55 20.45 57.55
C PRO A 315 -52.00 20.50 57.04
N ASN A 316 -52.41 19.52 56.24
CA ASN A 316 -53.77 19.44 55.72
C ASN A 316 -54.77 19.19 56.84
N ASP A 317 -54.42 18.31 57.80
CA ASP A 317 -55.18 18.06 59.02
C ASP A 317 -54.30 18.23 60.27
N PRO A 318 -54.84 18.78 61.38
CA PRO A 318 -54.09 19.01 62.61
C PRO A 318 -53.59 17.71 63.28
N ILE A 319 -54.20 16.57 62.95
CA ILE A 319 -53.80 15.24 63.45
C ILE A 319 -52.37 14.89 63.01
N PHE A 320 -51.89 15.42 61.88
CA PHE A 320 -50.55 15.14 61.35
C PHE A 320 -49.47 16.08 61.90
N ALA A 321 -49.83 17.12 62.65
CA ALA A 321 -48.86 18.07 63.20
C ALA A 321 -47.76 17.41 64.07
N PRO A 322 -48.07 16.41 64.95
CA PRO A 322 -47.03 15.68 65.69
C PRO A 322 -46.07 14.90 64.77
N ALA A 323 -46.56 14.37 63.65
CA ALA A 323 -45.72 13.63 62.70
C ALA A 323 -44.77 14.57 61.94
N PHE A 324 -45.23 15.76 61.54
CA PHE A 324 -44.37 16.79 60.97
C PHE A 324 -43.34 17.31 61.99
N PHE A 325 -43.74 17.46 63.25
CA PHE A 325 -42.82 17.87 64.32
C PHE A 325 -41.74 16.81 64.61
N HIS A 326 -42.10 15.52 64.60
CA HIS A 326 -41.12 14.44 64.74
C HIS A 326 -40.11 14.41 63.57
N ALA A 327 -40.56 14.72 62.36
CA ALA A 327 -39.70 14.73 61.17
C ALA A 327 -38.79 15.98 61.11
N LEU A 328 -39.36 17.16 61.38
CA LEU A 328 -38.69 18.46 61.22
C LEU A 328 -38.03 18.95 62.51
N GLY A 329 -38.53 18.59 63.68
CA GLY A 329 -38.03 19.06 64.98
C GLY A 329 -37.87 20.59 65.04
N ASN A 330 -36.87 21.04 65.80
CA ASN A 330 -36.47 22.45 65.85
C ASN A 330 -35.46 22.79 64.74
N THR A 331 -35.82 22.55 63.48
CA THR A 331 -34.99 22.96 62.34
C THR A 331 -35.27 24.40 61.96
N LEU A 332 -34.23 25.21 61.93
CA LEU A 332 -34.29 26.62 61.59
C LEU A 332 -33.86 26.87 60.14
N VAL A 333 -34.45 27.88 59.50
CA VAL A 333 -34.04 28.33 58.17
C VAL A 333 -33.14 29.55 58.28
N ALA A 334 -31.99 29.48 57.63
CA ALA A 334 -31.09 30.61 57.39
C ALA A 334 -31.10 31.01 55.91
N ARG A 335 -30.79 32.27 55.62
CA ARG A 335 -30.65 32.76 54.24
C ARG A 335 -29.36 32.22 53.63
N ASP A 336 -28.25 32.40 54.34
CA ASP A 336 -26.90 32.10 53.87
C ASP A 336 -26.11 31.21 54.85
N LEU A 337 -25.00 30.64 54.37
CA LEU A 337 -24.14 29.75 55.16
C LEU A 337 -23.54 30.44 56.39
N GLU A 338 -23.25 31.74 56.29
CA GLU A 338 -22.71 32.52 57.42
C GLU A 338 -23.74 32.66 58.55
N GLN A 339 -24.99 32.95 58.21
CA GLN A 339 -26.10 32.99 59.16
C GLN A 339 -26.35 31.59 59.75
N ALA A 340 -26.32 30.54 58.91
CA ALA A 340 -26.48 29.16 59.37
C ALA A 340 -25.41 28.76 60.39
N ARG A 341 -24.15 29.15 60.15
CA ARG A 341 -23.02 28.88 61.06
C ARG A 341 -23.20 29.58 62.41
N LYS A 342 -23.59 30.86 62.43
CA LYS A 342 -23.80 31.62 63.68
C LYS A 342 -24.90 30.99 64.56
N ILE A 343 -26.00 30.58 63.94
CA ILE A 343 -27.14 29.97 64.65
C ILE A 343 -26.80 28.56 65.12
N ALA A 344 -26.15 27.75 64.28
CA ALA A 344 -25.83 26.36 64.62
C ALA A 344 -24.78 26.23 65.74
N PHE A 345 -23.81 27.15 65.82
CA PHE A 345 -22.73 27.16 66.82
C PHE A 345 -22.94 28.16 67.96
N GLY A 346 -24.16 28.68 68.14
CA GLY A 346 -24.52 29.58 69.25
C GLY A 346 -24.55 28.89 70.62
N PRO A 347 -24.95 29.62 71.70
CA PRO A 347 -25.02 29.09 73.07
C PRO A 347 -25.98 27.90 73.21
N GLN A 348 -27.00 27.82 72.36
CA GLN A 348 -27.85 26.66 72.17
C GLN A 348 -27.72 26.17 70.72
N ARG A 349 -27.37 24.91 70.53
CA ARG A 349 -27.20 24.32 69.19
C ARG A 349 -28.55 23.98 68.58
N PHE A 350 -28.78 24.46 67.36
CA PHE A 350 -29.95 24.12 66.56
C PHE A 350 -29.53 23.47 65.25
N ARG A 351 -30.42 22.64 64.69
CA ARG A 351 -30.28 22.14 63.32
C ARG A 351 -30.69 23.26 62.37
N VAL A 352 -29.82 23.66 61.45
CA VAL A 352 -30.05 24.81 60.57
C VAL A 352 -29.85 24.42 59.12
N VAL A 353 -30.76 24.85 58.25
CA VAL A 353 -30.66 24.67 56.80
C VAL A 353 -30.72 26.02 56.09
N THR A 354 -29.88 26.18 55.07
CA THR A 354 -29.90 27.35 54.19
C THR A 354 -30.95 27.22 53.09
N LEU A 355 -31.36 28.33 52.46
CA LEU A 355 -32.25 28.30 51.30
C LEU A 355 -31.67 27.47 50.13
N ASP A 356 -30.34 27.42 50.01
CA ASP A 356 -29.61 26.65 48.99
C ASP A 356 -29.48 25.15 49.33
N GLY A 357 -29.99 24.70 50.47
CA GLY A 357 -29.98 23.28 50.86
C GLY A 357 -28.69 22.80 51.54
N LYS A 358 -27.83 23.69 52.05
CA LYS A 358 -26.72 23.29 52.94
C LYS A 358 -27.28 23.12 54.36
N LEU A 359 -27.02 21.96 54.98
CA LEU A 359 -27.54 21.60 56.31
C LEU A 359 -26.39 21.49 57.31
N ILE A 360 -26.58 22.07 58.50
CA ILE A 360 -25.74 21.89 59.67
C ILE A 360 -26.61 21.27 60.76
N ASP A 361 -26.26 20.07 61.19
CA ASP A 361 -26.99 19.36 62.22
C ASP A 361 -26.55 19.77 63.63
N ALA A 362 -27.44 19.62 64.62
CA ALA A 362 -27.14 19.93 66.01
C ALA A 362 -26.03 19.02 66.60
N SER A 363 -25.85 17.84 65.99
CA SER A 363 -24.76 16.89 66.26
C SER A 363 -23.37 17.42 65.85
N GLY A 364 -23.31 18.52 65.08
CA GLY A 364 -22.06 19.08 64.54
C GLY A 364 -21.66 18.53 63.18
N THR A 365 -22.49 17.69 62.55
CA THR A 365 -22.28 17.23 61.17
C THR A 365 -22.74 18.31 60.19
N MET A 366 -22.00 18.47 59.08
CA MET A 366 -22.34 19.38 57.99
C MET A 366 -22.50 18.57 56.72
N SER A 367 -23.63 18.74 56.04
CA SER A 367 -23.89 18.14 54.73
C SER A 367 -24.08 19.23 53.67
N GLY A 368 -23.20 19.20 52.67
CA GLY A 368 -23.20 20.10 51.52
C GLY A 368 -22.07 19.76 50.55
N GLY A 369 -22.41 19.51 49.28
CA GLY A 369 -21.47 19.15 48.21
C GLY A 369 -22.16 18.36 47.10
N GLY A 370 -21.98 18.78 45.84
CA GLY A 370 -22.58 18.19 44.64
C GLY A 370 -23.41 19.18 43.81
N SER A 371 -23.57 18.93 42.51
CA SER A 371 -24.42 19.70 41.59
C SER A 371 -25.92 19.37 41.72
N ARG A 372 -26.24 18.30 42.47
CA ARG A 372 -27.60 17.77 42.59
C ARG A 372 -28.41 18.54 43.64
N ILE A 373 -29.36 19.33 43.17
CA ILE A 373 -30.32 20.04 44.03
C ILE A 373 -31.51 19.12 44.29
N ILE A 374 -31.78 18.82 45.55
CA ILE A 374 -32.94 18.01 45.97
C ILE A 374 -34.16 18.94 46.08
N LYS A 375 -35.18 18.71 45.26
CA LYS A 375 -36.44 19.50 45.23
C LYS A 375 -37.67 18.60 45.21
N GLY A 376 -38.83 19.15 45.59
CA GLY A 376 -40.13 18.52 45.42
C GLY A 376 -40.46 17.41 46.43
N ALA A 377 -39.89 17.43 47.64
CA ALA A 377 -40.29 16.52 48.70
C ALA A 377 -41.70 16.85 49.26
N MET A 378 -42.16 18.10 49.12
CA MET A 378 -43.42 18.64 49.69
C MET A 378 -44.53 18.90 48.66
N SER A 379 -44.66 18.03 47.66
CA SER A 379 -45.67 18.17 46.59
C SER A 379 -46.54 16.91 46.48
N SER A 380 -47.84 17.09 46.24
CA SER A 380 -48.79 16.01 45.89
C SER A 380 -48.61 15.49 44.46
N VAL A 381 -47.91 16.24 43.60
CA VAL A 381 -47.63 15.88 42.21
C VAL A 381 -46.27 15.20 42.11
N PRO A 382 -46.15 14.01 41.49
CA PRO A 382 -44.86 13.33 41.31
C PRO A 382 -43.88 14.20 40.51
N ARG A 383 -42.58 14.03 40.81
CA ARG A 383 -41.46 14.80 40.21
C ARG A 383 -41.57 14.78 38.68
N ARG A 384 -41.60 15.95 38.04
CA ARG A 384 -41.69 16.11 36.56
C ARG A 384 -40.34 16.06 35.85
N ASP A 385 -39.22 16.13 36.58
CA ASP A 385 -37.86 16.19 36.02
C ASP A 385 -37.12 14.84 36.02
N ASP A 386 -37.86 13.72 36.03
CA ASP A 386 -37.24 12.41 35.93
C ASP A 386 -36.90 12.10 34.47
N ILE A 387 -35.66 11.65 34.25
CA ILE A 387 -35.19 11.11 32.98
C ILE A 387 -36.16 9.98 32.57
N THR A 388 -36.85 10.16 31.46
CA THR A 388 -37.83 9.19 30.97
C THR A 388 -37.14 7.87 30.59
N PRO A 389 -37.83 6.72 30.72
CA PRO A 389 -37.29 5.43 30.28
C PRO A 389 -36.90 5.44 28.79
N GLN A 390 -37.58 6.24 27.96
CA GLN A 390 -37.20 6.48 26.56
C GLN A 390 -35.86 7.20 26.42
N LYS A 391 -35.56 8.19 27.27
CA LYS A 391 -34.28 8.88 27.24
C LYS A 391 -33.14 7.95 27.70
N LEU A 392 -33.39 7.11 28.70
CA LEU A 392 -32.46 6.05 29.11
C LEU A 392 -32.20 5.06 27.97
N GLN A 393 -33.24 4.63 27.25
CA GLN A 393 -33.10 3.74 26.09
C GLN A 393 -32.26 4.38 24.97
N SER A 394 -32.47 5.66 24.68
CA SER A 394 -31.65 6.38 23.68
C SER A 394 -30.16 6.49 24.09
N LEU A 395 -29.87 6.59 25.39
CA LEU A 395 -28.49 6.61 25.90
C LEU A 395 -27.84 5.23 25.80
N VAL A 396 -28.59 4.16 26.10
CA VAL A 396 -28.13 2.78 25.92
C VAL A 396 -27.81 2.49 24.44
N GLU A 397 -28.66 2.92 23.51
CA GLU A 397 -28.43 2.79 22.07
C GLU A 397 -27.22 3.59 21.59
N SER A 398 -26.99 4.78 22.15
CA SER A 398 -25.80 5.58 21.86
C SER A 398 -24.53 4.90 22.37
N ARG A 399 -24.57 4.35 23.59
CA ARG A 399 -23.45 3.60 24.17
C ARG A 399 -23.08 2.39 23.34
N THR A 400 -24.07 1.58 22.92
CA THR A 400 -23.79 0.36 22.15
C THR A 400 -23.18 0.66 20.78
N LYS A 401 -23.60 1.75 20.13
CA LYS A 401 -22.98 2.22 18.87
C LYS A 401 -21.51 2.59 19.08
N LEU A 402 -21.22 3.45 20.07
CA LEU A 402 -19.86 3.89 20.39
C LEU A 402 -18.97 2.73 20.86
N GLU A 403 -19.52 1.77 21.60
CA GLU A 403 -18.81 0.58 22.06
C GLU A 403 -18.41 -0.33 20.89
N ASN A 404 -19.29 -0.51 19.91
CA ASN A 404 -18.99 -1.27 18.70
C ASN A 404 -17.95 -0.55 17.83
N GLU A 405 -18.03 0.77 17.71
CA GLU A 405 -17.04 1.57 16.98
C GLU A 405 -15.64 1.47 17.62
N ALA A 406 -15.53 1.66 18.93
CA ALA A 406 -14.28 1.51 19.66
C ALA A 406 -13.71 0.09 19.53
N ARG A 407 -14.56 -0.95 19.61
CA ARG A 407 -14.15 -2.36 19.46
C ARG A 407 -13.64 -2.65 18.04
N ASN A 408 -14.27 -2.10 17.01
CA ASN A 408 -13.84 -2.24 15.62
C ASN A 408 -12.49 -1.55 15.38
N LEU A 409 -12.33 -0.31 15.87
CA LEU A 409 -11.07 0.42 15.78
C LEU A 409 -9.94 -0.33 16.50
N ALA A 410 -10.19 -0.89 17.68
CA ALA A 410 -9.23 -1.71 18.41
C ALA A 410 -8.82 -2.98 17.63
N SER A 411 -9.74 -3.63 16.93
CA SER A 411 -9.43 -4.76 16.03
C SER A 411 -8.51 -4.33 14.88
N MET A 412 -8.85 -3.23 14.21
CA MET A 412 -8.06 -2.70 13.09
C MET A 412 -6.63 -2.29 13.50
N ILE A 413 -6.48 -1.73 14.71
CA ILE A 413 -5.16 -1.42 15.29
C ILE A 413 -4.38 -2.72 15.52
N ARG A 414 -5.02 -3.75 16.08
CA ARG A 414 -4.37 -5.04 16.34
C ARG A 414 -3.90 -5.70 15.04
N GLU A 415 -4.76 -5.77 14.03
CA GLU A 415 -4.42 -6.30 12.70
C GLU A 415 -3.25 -5.53 12.06
N SER A 416 -3.32 -4.20 12.06
CA SER A 416 -2.23 -3.36 11.54
C SER A 416 -0.93 -3.54 12.33
N SER A 417 -1.01 -3.77 13.64
CA SER A 417 0.16 -4.01 14.49
C SER A 417 0.81 -5.37 14.24
N GLU A 418 0.04 -6.39 13.90
CA GLU A 418 0.54 -7.71 13.48
C GLU A 418 1.21 -7.61 12.11
N GLU A 419 0.60 -6.89 11.16
CA GLU A 419 1.24 -6.58 9.87
C GLU A 419 2.57 -5.84 10.07
N LEU A 420 2.60 -4.82 10.95
CA LEU A 420 3.82 -4.08 11.27
C LEU A 420 4.92 -4.99 11.83
N LYS A 421 4.58 -5.92 12.72
CA LYS A 421 5.54 -6.89 13.28
C LYS A 421 6.14 -7.76 12.18
N LEU A 422 5.30 -8.31 11.31
CA LEU A 422 5.76 -9.16 10.20
C LEU A 422 6.72 -8.39 9.27
N TYR A 423 6.38 -7.16 8.89
CA TYR A 423 7.24 -6.35 8.03
C TYR A 423 8.52 -5.89 8.73
N ASN A 424 8.49 -5.60 10.04
CA ASN A 424 9.69 -5.28 10.80
C ASN A 424 10.63 -6.50 10.94
N GLU A 425 10.10 -7.71 11.06
CA GLU A 425 10.91 -8.93 11.06
C GLU A 425 11.60 -9.14 9.70
N LYS A 426 10.86 -8.94 8.60
CA LYS A 426 11.43 -8.98 7.24
C LYS A 426 12.49 -7.89 7.03
N HIS A 427 12.21 -6.67 7.49
CA HIS A 427 13.15 -5.55 7.43
C HIS A 427 14.45 -5.91 8.15
N ARG A 428 14.39 -6.38 9.40
CA ARG A 428 15.57 -6.81 10.17
C ARG A 428 16.33 -7.97 9.52
N ALA A 429 15.62 -8.91 8.91
CA ALA A 429 16.25 -10.04 8.22
C ALA A 429 17.07 -9.55 7.01
N LEU A 430 16.52 -8.65 6.20
CA LEU A 430 17.22 -8.05 5.06
C LEU A 430 18.34 -7.11 5.51
N GLU A 431 18.11 -6.30 6.53
CA GLU A 431 19.11 -5.38 7.12
C GLU A 431 20.35 -6.14 7.63
N SER A 432 20.16 -7.37 8.14
CA SER A 432 21.25 -8.25 8.57
C SER A 432 21.90 -9.02 7.41
N ALA A 433 21.13 -9.36 6.36
CA ALA A 433 21.63 -10.09 5.20
C ALA A 433 22.49 -9.20 4.27
N MET A 434 22.08 -7.96 4.04
CA MET A 434 22.76 -7.04 3.12
C MET A 434 24.25 -6.83 3.43
N PRO A 435 24.67 -6.54 4.69
CA PRO A 435 26.08 -6.41 5.03
C PRO A 435 26.88 -7.69 4.77
N LYS A 436 26.27 -8.86 4.97
CA LYS A 436 26.91 -10.15 4.71
C LYS A 436 27.14 -10.35 3.22
N THR A 437 26.13 -10.09 2.39
CA THR A 437 26.24 -10.14 0.93
C THR A 437 27.27 -9.13 0.42
N GLU A 438 27.30 -7.91 0.98
CA GLU A 438 28.29 -6.89 0.65
C GLU A 438 29.73 -7.32 0.99
N MET A 439 29.92 -7.98 2.15
CA MET A 439 31.23 -8.50 2.57
C MET A 439 31.69 -9.64 1.66
N ASP A 440 30.78 -10.54 1.28
CA ASP A 440 31.04 -11.61 0.30
C ASP A 440 31.43 -11.01 -1.06
N LEU A 441 30.77 -9.94 -1.49
CA LEU A 441 31.04 -9.25 -2.76
C LEU A 441 32.43 -8.60 -2.78
N LYS A 442 32.80 -7.89 -1.70
CA LYS A 442 34.14 -7.34 -1.51
C LYS A 442 35.20 -8.45 -1.52
N SER A 443 34.95 -9.56 -0.81
CA SER A 443 35.89 -10.69 -0.79
C SER A 443 36.06 -11.34 -2.17
N SER A 444 34.98 -11.42 -2.95
CA SER A 444 35.01 -11.95 -4.31
C SER A 444 35.72 -11.00 -5.27
N GLU A 445 35.54 -9.69 -5.11
CA GLU A 445 36.25 -8.66 -5.87
C GLU A 445 37.77 -8.74 -5.64
N GLU A 446 38.20 -8.85 -4.38
CA GLU A 446 39.61 -9.05 -4.02
C GLU A 446 40.17 -10.33 -4.63
N ARG A 447 39.43 -11.45 -4.57
CA ARG A 447 39.83 -12.72 -5.22
C ARG A 447 39.95 -12.59 -6.73
N VAL A 448 39.02 -11.90 -7.39
CA VAL A 448 39.09 -11.66 -8.84
C VAL A 448 40.32 -10.81 -9.19
N GLN A 449 40.66 -9.80 -8.37
CA GLN A 449 41.87 -9.01 -8.57
C GLN A 449 43.14 -9.83 -8.37
N GLU A 450 43.19 -10.66 -7.34
CA GLU A 450 44.34 -11.53 -7.08
C GLU A 450 44.53 -12.57 -8.19
N CYS A 451 43.46 -13.26 -8.62
CA CYS A 451 43.53 -14.18 -9.74
C CYS A 451 43.95 -13.47 -11.04
N LYS A 452 43.47 -12.24 -11.32
CA LYS A 452 43.96 -11.44 -12.47
C LYS A 452 45.46 -11.18 -12.38
N ARG A 453 45.95 -10.80 -11.20
CA ARG A 453 47.37 -10.50 -10.96
C ARG A 453 48.25 -11.74 -11.15
N GLN A 454 47.80 -12.87 -10.61
CA GLN A 454 48.48 -14.16 -10.79
C GLN A 454 48.53 -14.58 -12.26
N LEU A 455 47.44 -14.39 -12.99
CA LEU A 455 47.34 -14.70 -14.41
C LEU A 455 48.25 -13.78 -15.25
N GLU A 456 48.33 -12.49 -14.93
CA GLU A 456 49.30 -11.59 -15.55
C GLU A 456 50.75 -11.96 -15.22
N GLN A 457 51.05 -12.38 -13.99
CA GLN A 457 52.39 -12.87 -13.63
C GLN A 457 52.76 -14.14 -14.40
N LEU A 458 51.84 -15.11 -14.47
CA LEU A 458 52.03 -16.35 -15.22
C LEU A 458 52.18 -16.07 -16.72
N LYS A 459 51.35 -15.19 -17.31
CA LYS A 459 51.51 -14.78 -18.72
C LYS A 459 52.83 -14.06 -18.98
N LYS A 460 53.32 -13.24 -18.03
CA LYS A 460 54.65 -12.62 -18.14
C LYS A 460 55.78 -13.65 -18.03
N GLN A 461 55.63 -14.67 -17.20
CA GLN A 461 56.57 -15.79 -17.09
C GLN A 461 56.54 -16.70 -18.32
N VAL A 462 55.40 -16.80 -19.02
CA VAL A 462 55.27 -17.61 -20.25
C VAL A 462 55.63 -16.84 -21.52
N ASN A 463 55.70 -15.49 -21.49
CA ASN A 463 56.34 -14.73 -22.56
C ASN A 463 57.85 -15.02 -22.68
N SER A 464 58.46 -15.69 -21.71
CA SER A 464 59.63 -16.56 -21.95
C SER A 464 59.16 -17.96 -22.36
N GLY A 465 58.55 -18.07 -23.54
CA GLY A 465 58.33 -19.34 -24.23
C GLY A 465 59.67 -19.96 -24.64
N PRO A 466 59.70 -21.08 -25.38
CA PRO A 466 60.97 -21.68 -25.77
C PRO A 466 61.81 -20.60 -26.45
N THR A 467 62.96 -20.31 -25.84
CA THR A 467 63.88 -19.33 -26.36
C THR A 467 64.19 -19.75 -27.79
N GLU A 468 64.45 -18.82 -28.71
CA GLU A 468 65.03 -19.21 -30.01
C GLU A 468 66.24 -20.14 -29.83
N GLU A 469 66.93 -20.03 -28.69
CA GLU A 469 67.99 -20.94 -28.22
C GLU A 469 67.50 -22.36 -27.89
N ASP A 470 66.35 -22.56 -27.25
CA ASP A 470 65.82 -23.89 -26.90
C ASP A 470 65.38 -24.67 -28.15
N LEU A 471 64.75 -23.98 -29.12
CA LEU A 471 64.41 -24.57 -30.42
C LEU A 471 65.65 -24.90 -31.25
N LYS A 472 66.67 -24.02 -31.21
CA LYS A 472 67.97 -24.29 -31.83
C LYS A 472 68.68 -25.45 -31.13
N GLN A 473 68.67 -25.53 -29.81
CA GLN A 473 69.26 -26.64 -29.04
C GLN A 473 68.60 -27.98 -29.35
N ILE A 474 67.26 -28.05 -29.39
CA ILE A 474 66.54 -29.28 -29.78
C ILE A 474 66.92 -29.71 -31.21
N SER A 475 67.05 -28.76 -32.15
CA SER A 475 67.44 -29.07 -33.53
C SER A 475 68.88 -29.62 -33.61
N VAL A 476 69.82 -29.02 -32.88
CA VAL A 476 71.23 -29.44 -32.83
C VAL A 476 71.36 -30.82 -32.18
N LEU A 477 70.74 -31.03 -31.01
CA LEU A 477 70.76 -32.30 -30.28
C LEU A 477 70.15 -33.45 -31.12
N SER A 478 69.06 -33.18 -31.86
CA SER A 478 68.45 -34.16 -32.75
C SER A 478 69.34 -34.57 -33.94
N SER A 479 70.20 -33.66 -34.42
CA SER A 479 71.16 -33.95 -35.48
C SER A 479 72.34 -34.79 -34.97
N SER A 480 72.89 -34.46 -33.79
CA SER A 480 73.98 -35.21 -33.15
C SER A 480 73.56 -36.63 -32.75
N SER A 481 72.29 -36.86 -32.38
CA SER A 481 71.77 -38.21 -32.12
C SER A 481 71.91 -39.13 -33.34
N LYS A 482 71.64 -38.62 -34.55
CA LYS A 482 71.71 -39.40 -35.79
C LYS A 482 73.15 -39.79 -36.18
N GLU A 483 74.12 -38.94 -35.87
CA GLU A 483 75.54 -39.21 -36.17
C GLU A 483 76.16 -40.28 -35.26
N VAL A 484 75.77 -40.30 -33.98
CA VAL A 484 76.23 -41.28 -32.99
C VAL A 484 75.70 -42.69 -33.31
N GLU A 485 74.44 -42.81 -33.73
CA GLU A 485 73.85 -44.10 -34.15
C GLU A 485 74.60 -44.72 -35.34
N ALA A 486 74.96 -43.91 -36.34
CA ALA A 486 75.69 -44.37 -37.52
C ALA A 486 77.12 -44.89 -37.18
N SER A 487 77.74 -44.36 -36.11
CA SER A 487 79.08 -44.76 -35.68
C SER A 487 79.11 -46.10 -34.93
N ILE A 488 78.07 -46.39 -34.13
CA ILE A 488 77.94 -47.66 -33.40
C ILE A 488 77.85 -48.84 -34.37
N LEU A 489 77.10 -48.69 -35.46
CA LEU A 489 76.90 -49.74 -36.46
C LEU A 489 78.21 -50.17 -37.15
N LYS A 490 79.13 -49.24 -37.39
CA LYS A 490 80.43 -49.53 -38.03
C LYS A 490 81.37 -50.31 -37.12
N LEU A 491 81.44 -49.96 -35.83
CA LEU A 491 82.32 -50.62 -34.87
C LEU A 491 81.90 -52.08 -34.59
N GLN A 492 80.59 -52.36 -34.63
CA GLN A 492 80.07 -53.71 -34.39
C GLN A 492 80.44 -54.71 -35.49
N SER A 493 80.59 -54.27 -36.74
CA SER A 493 81.00 -55.17 -37.83
C SER A 493 82.44 -55.67 -37.70
N GLU A 494 83.34 -54.88 -37.10
CA GLU A 494 84.77 -55.21 -37.00
C GLU A 494 85.10 -56.17 -35.85
N CYS A 495 84.35 -56.18 -34.74
CA CYS A 495 84.56 -57.13 -33.63
C CYS A 495 84.28 -58.60 -34.01
N SER A 496 83.36 -58.83 -34.93
CA SER A 496 82.84 -60.19 -35.20
C SER A 496 83.84 -61.12 -35.88
N THR A 497 84.85 -60.55 -36.55
CA THR A 497 85.87 -61.30 -37.32
C THR A 497 86.95 -61.90 -36.42
N ILE A 498 87.40 -61.17 -35.41
CA ILE A 498 88.48 -61.56 -34.48
C ILE A 498 88.04 -62.72 -33.56
N GLU A 499 86.78 -62.73 -33.11
CA GLU A 499 86.24 -63.78 -32.22
C GLU A 499 86.18 -65.16 -32.87
N LEU A 500 86.06 -65.24 -34.20
CA LEU A 500 86.02 -66.51 -34.94
C LEU A 500 87.40 -67.18 -35.04
N GLU A 501 88.49 -66.40 -35.08
CA GLU A 501 89.85 -66.92 -35.22
C GLU A 501 90.37 -67.59 -33.92
N ILE A 502 90.03 -67.02 -32.76
CA ILE A 502 90.43 -67.54 -31.44
C ILE A 502 89.87 -68.95 -31.19
N LYS A 503 88.62 -69.20 -31.61
CA LYS A 503 87.98 -70.51 -31.47
C LYS A 503 88.66 -71.59 -32.30
N GLY A 504 89.27 -71.24 -33.44
CA GLY A 504 89.99 -72.18 -34.29
C GLY A 504 91.27 -72.72 -33.64
N LEU A 505 92.04 -71.86 -32.99
CA LEU A 505 93.34 -72.20 -32.37
C LEU A 505 93.19 -73.12 -31.15
N ASN A 506 92.14 -72.95 -30.34
CA ASN A 506 91.94 -73.74 -29.12
C ASN A 506 91.63 -75.23 -29.43
N ASN A 507 90.97 -75.49 -30.56
CA ASN A 507 90.69 -76.85 -31.04
C ASN A 507 91.96 -77.59 -31.49
N GLN A 508 92.99 -76.88 -31.95
CA GLN A 508 94.25 -77.48 -32.40
C GLN A 508 95.11 -77.98 -31.22
N ILE A 509 95.07 -77.31 -30.07
CA ILE A 509 95.76 -77.74 -28.83
C ILE A 509 95.19 -79.06 -28.30
N MET A 510 93.85 -79.20 -28.32
CA MET A 510 93.17 -80.40 -27.84
C MET A 510 93.44 -81.65 -28.69
N GLN A 511 93.85 -81.49 -29.95
CA GLN A 511 94.23 -82.60 -30.83
C GLN A 511 95.68 -83.06 -30.61
N ALA A 512 96.59 -82.16 -30.20
CA ALA A 512 98.01 -82.47 -30.00
C ALA A 512 98.34 -83.21 -28.68
N GLY A 513 97.50 -83.10 -27.64
CA GLY A 513 97.75 -83.66 -26.29
C GLY A 513 97.35 -85.14 -26.05
N GLY A 514 96.77 -85.81 -27.05
CA GLY A 514 96.42 -87.25 -26.97
C GLY A 514 95.28 -87.61 -26.00
N VAL A 515 94.94 -88.91 -25.93
CA VAL A 515 93.80 -89.44 -25.15
C VAL A 515 94.05 -89.43 -23.64
N LYS A 516 95.29 -89.69 -23.18
CA LYS A 516 95.64 -89.78 -21.75
C LYS A 516 95.52 -88.44 -21.01
N LEU A 517 95.88 -87.32 -21.66
CA LEU A 517 95.70 -85.98 -21.09
C LEU A 517 94.20 -85.64 -20.97
N ARG A 518 93.41 -86.01 -21.99
CA ARG A 518 91.96 -85.79 -22.00
C ARG A 518 91.26 -86.60 -20.91
N SER A 519 91.65 -87.87 -20.71
CA SER A 519 91.03 -88.72 -19.68
C SER A 519 91.36 -88.25 -18.26
N GLN A 520 92.62 -87.90 -17.98
CA GLN A 520 92.99 -87.43 -16.64
C GLN A 520 92.43 -86.03 -16.37
N LYS A 521 92.40 -85.12 -17.36
CA LYS A 521 91.78 -83.80 -17.20
C LYS A 521 90.27 -83.88 -17.05
N ALA A 522 89.61 -84.82 -17.71
CA ALA A 522 88.20 -85.11 -17.46
C ALA A 522 87.96 -85.63 -16.03
N LYS A 523 88.87 -86.47 -15.49
CA LYS A 523 88.75 -86.99 -14.12
C LYS A 523 88.97 -85.89 -13.06
N VAL A 524 89.99 -85.06 -13.23
CA VAL A 524 90.23 -83.88 -12.35
C VAL A 524 89.08 -82.88 -12.45
N ASN A 525 88.59 -82.59 -13.65
CA ASN A 525 87.42 -81.73 -13.82
C ASN A 525 86.18 -82.34 -13.17
N SER A 526 85.95 -83.65 -13.29
CA SER A 526 84.81 -84.34 -12.68
C SER A 526 84.86 -84.31 -11.15
N ILE A 527 86.03 -84.52 -10.54
CA ILE A 527 86.18 -84.42 -9.08
C ILE A 527 86.07 -82.95 -8.63
N SER A 528 86.63 -82.00 -9.39
CA SER A 528 86.47 -80.57 -9.12
C SER A 528 85.01 -80.11 -9.22
N GLU A 529 84.25 -80.61 -10.20
CA GLU A 529 82.82 -80.36 -10.35
C GLU A 529 82.04 -80.98 -9.19
N GLN A 530 82.42 -82.17 -8.71
CA GLN A 530 81.81 -82.78 -7.53
C GLN A 530 82.10 -81.99 -6.25
N ILE A 531 83.35 -81.53 -6.03
CA ILE A 531 83.69 -80.66 -4.90
C ILE A 531 82.93 -79.34 -4.99
N GLN A 532 82.83 -78.75 -6.18
CA GLN A 532 82.06 -77.53 -6.38
C GLN A 532 80.58 -77.77 -6.06
N LEU A 533 80.00 -78.88 -6.51
CA LEU A 533 78.61 -79.25 -6.22
C LEU A 533 78.37 -79.46 -4.72
N ILE A 534 79.30 -80.11 -4.01
CA ILE A 534 79.19 -80.29 -2.56
C ILE A 534 79.35 -78.96 -1.81
N ASN A 535 80.27 -78.08 -2.22
CA ASN A 535 80.38 -76.73 -1.67
C ASN A 535 79.11 -75.91 -1.91
N GLU A 536 78.56 -75.93 -3.13
CA GLU A 536 77.29 -75.31 -3.45
C GLU A 536 76.15 -75.88 -2.60
N ASN A 537 76.16 -77.19 -2.33
CA ASN A 537 75.20 -77.82 -1.42
C ASN A 537 75.40 -77.35 0.03
N ILE A 538 76.64 -77.25 0.52
CA ILE A 538 76.94 -76.74 1.87
C ILE A 538 76.46 -75.30 2.01
N ASP A 539 76.80 -74.42 1.06
CA ASP A 539 76.35 -73.03 1.04
C ASP A 539 74.82 -72.95 0.97
N SER A 540 74.18 -73.82 0.19
CA SER A 540 72.73 -73.90 0.12
C SER A 540 72.12 -74.30 1.47
N TYR A 541 72.69 -75.28 2.17
CA TYR A 541 72.22 -75.72 3.48
C TYR A 541 72.51 -74.69 4.58
N GLU A 542 73.64 -73.99 4.52
CA GLU A 542 73.95 -72.89 5.45
C GLU A 542 73.01 -71.70 5.25
N SER A 543 72.71 -71.36 4.01
CA SER A 543 71.69 -70.37 3.67
C SER A 543 70.31 -70.81 4.16
N ILE A 544 69.93 -72.09 4.03
CA ILE A 544 68.67 -72.62 4.57
C ILE A 544 68.64 -72.50 6.09
N ARG A 545 69.72 -72.91 6.78
CA ARG A 545 69.84 -72.79 8.25
C ARG A 545 69.71 -71.34 8.70
N GLY A 546 70.43 -70.42 8.07
CA GLY A 546 70.38 -68.99 8.37
C GLY A 546 69.00 -68.39 8.16
N ARG A 547 68.33 -68.73 7.04
CA ARG A 547 66.95 -68.29 6.76
C ARG A 547 65.96 -68.85 7.78
N SER A 548 66.01 -70.14 8.08
CA SER A 548 65.11 -70.77 9.06
C SER A 548 65.28 -70.18 10.45
N ASN A 549 66.52 -69.95 10.92
CA ASN A 549 66.77 -69.38 12.25
C ASN A 549 66.31 -67.91 12.35
N ALA A 550 66.61 -67.09 11.35
CA ALA A 550 66.11 -65.70 11.29
C ALA A 550 64.58 -65.65 11.30
N GLU A 551 63.94 -66.59 10.59
CA GLU A 551 62.48 -66.71 10.54
C GLU A 551 61.89 -67.20 11.87
N VAL A 552 62.53 -68.14 12.56
CA VAL A 552 62.14 -68.58 13.91
C VAL A 552 62.17 -67.40 14.90
N LEU A 553 63.26 -66.61 14.93
CA LEU A 553 63.36 -65.44 15.80
C LEU A 553 62.30 -64.39 15.49
N ARG A 554 61.99 -64.17 14.21
CA ARG A 554 60.92 -63.27 13.76
C ARG A 554 59.55 -63.75 14.24
N LEU A 555 59.25 -65.04 14.03
CA LEU A 555 57.99 -65.65 14.41
C LEU A 555 57.82 -65.68 15.95
N GLN A 556 58.88 -65.91 16.72
CA GLN A 556 58.85 -65.85 18.18
C GLN A 556 58.52 -64.44 18.71
N ARG A 557 59.09 -63.38 18.12
CA ARG A 557 58.72 -62.00 18.47
C ARG A 557 57.25 -61.70 18.13
N ASN A 558 56.77 -62.19 16.97
CA ASN A 558 55.37 -62.04 16.58
C ASN A 558 54.43 -62.82 17.51
N PHE A 559 54.85 -64.00 17.98
CA PHE A 559 54.11 -64.80 18.94
C PHE A 559 53.93 -64.07 20.27
N ALA A 560 55.00 -63.47 20.82
CA ALA A 560 54.93 -62.68 22.05
C ALA A 560 53.96 -61.48 21.93
N LYS A 561 54.02 -60.73 20.82
CA LYS A 561 53.09 -59.62 20.56
C LYS A 561 51.63 -60.07 20.51
N LYS A 562 51.36 -61.21 19.85
CA LYS A 562 50.01 -61.77 19.77
C LYS A 562 49.49 -62.26 21.13
N ASP A 563 50.37 -62.73 22.01
CA ASP A 563 50.00 -63.15 23.37
C ASP A 563 49.57 -61.96 24.24
N GLU A 564 50.31 -60.85 24.17
CA GLU A 564 49.94 -59.60 24.84
C GLU A 564 48.59 -59.06 24.31
N GLU A 565 48.39 -59.08 22.99
CA GLU A 565 47.11 -58.69 22.38
C GLU A 565 45.95 -59.60 22.83
N LYS A 566 46.17 -60.92 22.96
CA LYS A 566 45.17 -61.86 23.46
C LYS A 566 44.73 -61.50 24.88
N ASN A 567 45.67 -61.26 25.78
CA ASN A 567 45.40 -60.93 27.18
C ASN A 567 44.69 -59.57 27.31
N SER A 568 45.05 -58.60 26.47
CA SER A 568 44.34 -57.31 26.40
C SER A 568 42.89 -57.45 25.92
N ILE A 569 42.60 -58.32 24.96
CA ILE A 569 41.23 -58.54 24.49
C ILE A 569 40.40 -59.28 25.54
N LEU A 570 41.00 -60.21 26.29
CA LEU A 570 40.30 -60.96 27.34
C LEU A 570 39.81 -60.04 28.46
N THR A 571 40.69 -59.16 28.96
CA THR A 571 40.33 -58.15 29.98
C THR A 571 39.26 -57.17 29.49
N GLN A 572 39.28 -56.78 28.21
CA GLN A 572 38.23 -55.97 27.61
C GLN A 572 36.87 -56.70 27.58
N CYS A 573 36.84 -58.02 27.30
CA CYS A 573 35.60 -58.80 27.30
C CYS A 573 34.96 -58.83 28.70
N GLU A 574 35.76 -59.06 29.74
CA GLU A 574 35.28 -59.09 31.13
C GLU A 574 34.69 -57.73 31.56
N SER A 575 35.32 -56.63 31.16
CA SER A 575 34.79 -55.28 31.45
C SER A 575 33.44 -55.01 30.78
N ILE A 576 33.25 -55.49 29.54
CA ILE A 576 31.99 -55.32 28.79
C ILE A 576 30.88 -56.17 29.40
N ASP A 577 31.19 -57.37 29.88
CA ASP A 577 30.22 -58.22 30.59
C ASP A 577 29.65 -57.54 31.84
N VAL A 578 30.50 -56.87 32.63
CA VAL A 578 30.06 -56.07 33.78
C VAL A 578 29.16 -54.92 33.33
N MET A 579 29.50 -54.20 32.26
CA MET A 579 28.69 -53.08 31.75
C MET A 579 27.31 -53.53 31.24
N ILE A 580 27.22 -54.68 30.55
CA ILE A 580 25.95 -55.26 30.10
C ILE A 580 25.04 -55.56 31.30
N SER A 581 25.60 -56.14 32.37
CA SER A 581 24.82 -56.49 33.57
C SER A 581 24.22 -55.25 34.26
N GLN A 582 24.96 -54.14 34.31
CA GLN A 582 24.50 -52.87 34.90
C GLN A 582 23.38 -52.24 34.06
N LYS A 583 23.50 -52.25 32.73
CA LYS A 583 22.50 -51.70 31.82
C LYS A 583 21.18 -52.46 31.86
N ARG A 584 21.21 -53.79 32.02
CA ARG A 584 19.98 -54.61 32.20
C ARG A 584 19.18 -54.20 33.42
N ILE A 585 19.85 -53.97 34.56
CA ILE A 585 19.21 -53.52 35.80
C ILE A 585 18.59 -52.12 35.64
N GLU A 586 19.24 -51.25 34.85
CA GLU A 586 18.72 -49.91 34.54
C GLU A 586 17.44 -49.98 33.69
N ILE A 587 17.42 -50.84 32.66
CA ILE A 587 16.25 -51.05 31.78
C ILE A 587 15.04 -51.56 32.58
N GLU A 588 15.25 -52.52 33.48
CA GLU A 588 14.16 -53.11 34.29
C GLU A 588 13.48 -52.05 35.17
N LYS A 589 14.25 -51.18 35.83
CA LYS A 589 13.73 -50.08 36.66
C LYS A 589 12.97 -49.02 35.84
N ILE A 590 13.41 -48.74 34.61
CA ILE A 590 12.70 -47.79 33.72
C ILE A 590 11.38 -48.41 33.24
N SER A 591 11.35 -49.73 33.00
CA SER A 591 10.15 -50.44 32.53
C SER A 591 9.02 -50.45 33.57
N GLU A 592 9.33 -50.61 34.86
CA GLU A 592 8.36 -50.54 35.95
C GLU A 592 7.68 -49.17 36.02
N LYS A 593 8.48 -48.09 36.01
CA LYS A 593 7.96 -46.71 36.01
C LYS A 593 7.11 -46.38 34.78
N LEU A 594 7.41 -46.97 33.63
CA LEU A 594 6.62 -46.79 32.42
C LEU A 594 5.24 -47.44 32.52
N ASN A 595 5.13 -48.59 33.17
CA ASN A 595 3.86 -49.29 33.36
C ASN A 595 2.93 -48.52 34.31
N GLU A 596 3.46 -47.96 35.40
CA GLU A 596 2.70 -47.10 36.31
C GLU A 596 2.14 -45.85 35.59
N ILE A 597 2.96 -45.20 34.77
CA ILE A 597 2.54 -44.00 34.02
C ILE A 597 1.53 -44.34 32.93
N LYS A 598 1.62 -45.51 32.29
CA LYS A 598 0.63 -45.97 31.31
C LYS A 598 -0.75 -46.14 31.94
N PHE A 599 -0.81 -46.79 33.11
CA PHE A 599 -2.07 -46.97 33.84
C PHE A 599 -2.76 -45.63 34.17
N ILE A 600 -1.99 -44.64 34.65
CA ILE A 600 -2.52 -43.30 34.92
C ILE A 600 -2.97 -42.60 33.62
N LEU A 601 -2.26 -42.79 32.51
CA LEU A 601 -2.63 -42.21 31.22
C LEU A 601 -3.99 -42.76 30.75
N ASP A 602 -4.18 -44.08 30.83
CA ASP A 602 -5.39 -44.75 30.37
C ASP A 602 -6.63 -44.27 31.14
N GLU A 603 -6.53 -44.14 32.47
CA GLU A 603 -7.58 -43.59 33.33
C GLU A 603 -7.94 -42.13 32.94
N LYS A 604 -6.93 -41.30 32.62
CA LYS A 604 -7.16 -39.92 32.18
C LYS A 604 -7.71 -39.83 30.77
N THR A 605 -7.35 -40.75 29.87
CA THR A 605 -7.92 -40.79 28.52
C THR A 605 -9.39 -41.19 28.54
N GLU A 606 -9.79 -42.14 29.38
CA GLU A 606 -11.20 -42.53 29.53
C GLU A 606 -12.05 -41.37 30.10
N ALA A 607 -11.51 -40.64 31.09
CA ALA A 607 -12.16 -39.43 31.61
C ALA A 607 -12.28 -38.32 30.54
N LEU A 608 -11.27 -38.15 29.68
CA LEU A 608 -11.29 -37.19 28.57
C LEU A 608 -12.30 -37.58 27.49
N GLU A 609 -12.42 -38.86 27.15
CA GLU A 609 -13.42 -39.35 26.20
C GLU A 609 -14.83 -39.12 26.71
N GLY A 610 -15.09 -39.39 28.00
CA GLY A 610 -16.37 -39.09 28.63
C GLY A 610 -16.71 -37.60 28.63
N LEU A 611 -15.73 -36.71 28.80
CA LEU A 611 -15.93 -35.27 28.72
C LEU A 611 -16.13 -34.80 27.28
N LYS A 612 -15.39 -35.38 26.32
CA LYS A 612 -15.51 -35.08 24.89
C LYS A 612 -16.88 -35.46 24.35
N SER A 613 -17.41 -36.62 24.74
CA SER A 613 -18.78 -37.02 24.38
C SER A 613 -19.83 -36.02 24.90
N LYS A 614 -19.67 -35.50 26.13
CA LYS A 614 -20.55 -34.46 26.68
C LYS A 614 -20.38 -33.12 25.96
N PHE A 615 -19.16 -32.78 25.54
CA PHE A 615 -18.88 -31.58 24.76
C PHE A 615 -19.51 -31.66 23.37
N ASP A 616 -19.35 -32.78 22.67
CA ASP A 616 -19.91 -33.01 21.34
C ASP A 616 -21.45 -32.96 21.38
N SER A 617 -22.08 -33.58 22.40
CA SER A 617 -23.53 -33.47 22.60
C SER A 617 -24.01 -32.03 22.79
N ARG A 618 -23.28 -31.22 23.58
CA ARG A 618 -23.61 -29.80 23.76
C ARG A 618 -23.32 -28.97 22.52
N GLN A 619 -22.28 -29.33 21.76
CA GLN A 619 -21.93 -28.68 20.51
C GLN A 619 -22.99 -28.94 19.44
N ASP A 620 -23.56 -30.14 19.39
CA ASP A 620 -24.67 -30.49 18.50
C ASP A 620 -25.95 -29.73 18.87
N GLU A 621 -26.27 -29.62 20.16
CA GLU A 621 -27.37 -28.77 20.65
C GLU A 621 -27.15 -27.29 20.28
N PHE A 622 -25.93 -26.78 20.47
CA PHE A 622 -25.57 -25.41 20.11
C PHE A 622 -25.67 -25.18 18.59
N ASN A 623 -25.23 -26.14 17.78
CA ASN A 623 -25.33 -26.08 16.33
C ASN A 623 -26.80 -26.08 15.87
N LYS A 624 -27.68 -26.88 16.50
CA LYS A 624 -29.13 -26.87 16.24
C LYS A 624 -29.74 -25.50 16.57
N ILE A 625 -29.40 -24.93 17.73
CA ILE A 625 -29.86 -23.57 18.09
C ILE A 625 -29.36 -22.54 17.08
N ARG A 626 -28.09 -22.63 16.65
CA ARG A 626 -27.52 -21.73 15.65
C ARG A 626 -28.20 -21.85 14.28
N THR A 627 -28.60 -23.05 13.87
CA THR A 627 -29.37 -23.23 12.62
C THR A 627 -30.75 -22.60 12.71
N VAL A 628 -31.44 -22.74 13.85
CA VAL A 628 -32.75 -22.10 14.09
C VAL A 628 -32.60 -20.58 14.17
N GLU A 629 -31.56 -20.08 14.83
CA GLU A 629 -31.27 -18.65 14.90
C GLU A 629 -30.98 -18.07 13.50
N ALA A 630 -30.23 -18.79 12.66
CA ALA A 630 -29.97 -18.37 11.28
C ALA A 630 -31.24 -18.38 10.42
N GLN A 631 -32.11 -19.38 10.57
CA GLN A 631 -33.41 -19.44 9.89
C GLN A 631 -34.31 -18.26 10.32
N LEU A 632 -34.43 -18.01 11.63
CA LEU A 632 -35.21 -16.89 12.15
C LEU A 632 -34.65 -15.53 11.70
N LYS A 633 -33.31 -15.37 11.64
CA LYS A 633 -32.70 -14.15 11.09
C LYS A 633 -33.04 -13.97 9.61
N MET A 634 -33.00 -15.03 8.82
CA MET A 634 -33.36 -14.97 7.41
C MET A 634 -34.84 -14.63 7.23
N GLU A 635 -35.74 -15.21 8.02
CA GLU A 635 -37.17 -14.87 8.02
C GLU A 635 -37.42 -13.42 8.44
N ILE A 636 -36.69 -12.91 9.43
CA ILE A 636 -36.75 -11.49 9.84
C ILE A 636 -36.24 -10.60 8.72
N GLU A 637 -35.10 -10.91 8.09
CA GLU A 637 -34.57 -10.14 6.97
C GLU A 637 -35.52 -10.12 5.78
N ASP A 638 -36.16 -11.24 5.45
CA ASP A 638 -37.16 -11.33 4.38
C ASP A 638 -38.43 -10.54 4.72
N ALA A 639 -38.88 -10.58 5.98
CA ALA A 639 -39.99 -9.77 6.48
C ALA A 639 -39.65 -8.27 6.50
N GLU A 640 -38.43 -7.88 6.89
CA GLU A 640 -37.94 -6.50 6.87
C GLU A 640 -37.79 -5.98 5.44
N ARG A 641 -37.31 -6.80 4.50
CA ARG A 641 -37.27 -6.46 3.07
C ARG A 641 -38.69 -6.26 2.53
N SER A 642 -39.61 -7.16 2.86
CA SER A 642 -41.01 -7.06 2.45
C SER A 642 -41.70 -5.82 3.05
N LEU A 643 -41.43 -5.51 4.31
CA LEU A 643 -41.88 -4.31 4.99
C LEU A 643 -41.28 -3.05 4.34
N ALA A 644 -39.98 -3.05 4.04
CA ALA A 644 -39.32 -1.93 3.38
C ALA A 644 -39.86 -1.70 1.96
N GLU A 645 -40.12 -2.77 1.20
CA GLU A 645 -40.72 -2.66 -0.14
C GLU A 645 -42.15 -2.14 -0.06
N THR A 646 -42.99 -2.68 0.83
CA THR A 646 -44.37 -2.21 1.02
C THR A 646 -44.40 -0.77 1.56
N GLN A 647 -43.49 -0.38 2.45
CA GLN A 647 -43.32 1.00 2.89
C GLN A 647 -42.86 1.92 1.76
N ARG A 648 -41.91 1.48 0.91
CA ARG A 648 -41.51 2.24 -0.29
C ARG A 648 -42.69 2.41 -1.25
N ARG A 649 -43.45 1.35 -1.53
CA ARG A 649 -44.67 1.43 -2.35
C ARG A 649 -45.71 2.34 -1.72
N SER A 650 -45.94 2.23 -0.41
CA SER A 650 -46.87 3.11 0.33
C SER A 650 -46.42 4.57 0.26
N ASN A 651 -45.13 4.85 0.45
CA ASN A 651 -44.58 6.20 0.38
C ASN A 651 -44.61 6.75 -1.05
N TYR A 652 -44.33 5.92 -2.06
CA TYR A 652 -44.47 6.28 -3.47
C TYR A 652 -45.92 6.68 -3.78
N TRP A 653 -46.90 5.83 -3.44
CA TRP A 653 -48.32 6.12 -3.66
C TRP A 653 -48.86 7.25 -2.79
N LYS A 654 -48.37 7.43 -1.55
CA LYS A 654 -48.65 8.63 -0.74
C LYS A 654 -48.08 9.90 -1.39
N GLY A 655 -46.90 9.79 -2.01
CA GLY A 655 -46.30 10.86 -2.80
C GLY A 655 -47.14 11.19 -4.03
N GLU A 656 -47.55 10.19 -4.80
CA GLU A 656 -48.45 10.37 -5.95
C GLU A 656 -49.83 10.93 -5.53
N LEU A 657 -50.44 10.41 -4.47
CA LEU A 657 -51.66 10.96 -3.87
C LEU A 657 -51.49 12.41 -3.42
N GLY A 658 -50.31 12.77 -2.90
CA GLY A 658 -49.98 14.16 -2.54
C GLY A 658 -49.73 15.08 -3.74
N ARG A 659 -49.30 14.51 -4.87
CA ARG A 659 -49.16 15.25 -6.15
C ARG A 659 -50.52 15.53 -6.79
N LEU A 660 -51.51 14.67 -6.56
CA LEU A 660 -52.87 14.93 -7.01
C LEU A 660 -53.39 16.20 -6.34
N ARG A 661 -53.75 17.17 -7.18
CA ARG A 661 -54.43 18.40 -6.77
C ARG A 661 -55.69 18.52 -7.58
N LEU A 662 -56.78 18.89 -6.92
CA LEU A 662 -57.97 19.33 -7.63
C LEU A 662 -57.61 20.61 -8.37
N GLN A 663 -57.71 20.57 -9.69
CA GLN A 663 -57.42 21.73 -10.51
C GLN A 663 -58.67 22.60 -10.56
N HIS A 664 -58.59 23.76 -9.91
CA HIS A 664 -59.69 24.72 -9.92
C HIS A 664 -59.78 25.39 -11.30
N LEU A 665 -60.98 25.36 -11.88
CA LEU A 665 -61.29 26.16 -13.07
C LEU A 665 -61.42 27.63 -12.66
N PRO A 666 -61.03 28.60 -13.52
CA PRO A 666 -61.23 30.02 -13.25
C PRO A 666 -62.70 30.34 -12.94
N ASP A 667 -62.95 31.20 -11.95
CA ASP A 667 -64.29 31.60 -11.50
C ASP A 667 -65.14 32.28 -12.60
N GLU A 668 -64.50 32.73 -13.67
CA GLU A 668 -65.11 33.34 -14.86
C GLU A 668 -65.89 32.34 -15.74
N ILE A 669 -65.72 31.03 -15.48
CA ILE A 669 -66.41 29.95 -16.20
C ILE A 669 -67.61 29.48 -15.36
N GLU A 670 -68.83 29.82 -15.79
CA GLU A 670 -70.05 29.32 -15.15
C GLU A 670 -70.21 27.80 -15.35
N LEU A 671 -70.22 27.06 -14.24
CA LEU A 671 -70.37 25.59 -14.23
C LEU A 671 -71.78 25.21 -13.75
N SER A 672 -72.34 24.14 -14.31
CA SER A 672 -73.68 23.64 -13.97
C SER A 672 -73.78 22.93 -12.61
N GLU A 673 -72.66 22.46 -12.07
CA GLU A 673 -72.59 21.77 -10.77
C GLU A 673 -71.45 22.34 -9.90
N PRO A 674 -71.63 22.36 -8.56
CA PRO A 674 -70.60 22.85 -7.65
C PRO A 674 -69.37 21.93 -7.65
N GLN A 675 -68.18 22.49 -7.79
CA GLN A 675 -66.94 21.71 -7.78
C GLN A 675 -66.72 21.02 -6.43
N PRO A 676 -66.31 19.73 -6.42
CA PRO A 676 -65.93 19.05 -5.19
C PRO A 676 -64.71 19.74 -4.57
N LYS A 677 -64.82 20.14 -3.30
CA LYS A 677 -63.78 20.93 -2.60
C LYS A 677 -62.56 20.10 -2.17
N THR A 678 -62.71 18.78 -2.06
CA THR A 678 -61.65 17.88 -1.57
C THR A 678 -61.70 16.53 -2.28
N LEU A 679 -60.53 15.91 -2.47
CA LEU A 679 -60.42 14.55 -3.00
C LEU A 679 -61.08 13.56 -2.02
N PRO A 680 -61.92 12.63 -2.49
CA PRO A 680 -62.54 11.63 -1.62
C PRO A 680 -61.47 10.69 -1.04
N LYS A 681 -61.47 10.50 0.27
CA LYS A 681 -60.61 9.53 0.97
C LYS A 681 -61.47 8.41 1.54
N LEU A 682 -61.12 7.17 1.22
CA LEU A 682 -61.76 5.99 1.80
C LEU A 682 -61.35 5.84 3.27
N LEU A 683 -62.31 5.47 4.12
CA LEU A 683 -62.11 5.18 5.53
C LEU A 683 -61.53 3.76 5.71
N PRO A 684 -60.80 3.47 6.81
CA PRO A 684 -60.18 2.16 7.03
C PRO A 684 -61.14 0.96 6.97
N GLU A 685 -62.36 1.09 7.50
CA GLU A 685 -63.37 0.02 7.46
C GLU A 685 -63.88 -0.30 6.05
N ALA A 686 -63.87 0.70 5.14
CA ALA A 686 -64.22 0.48 3.75
C ALA A 686 -63.07 -0.18 2.96
N LEU A 687 -61.82 -0.04 3.41
CA LEU A 687 -60.65 -0.66 2.78
C LEU A 687 -60.56 -2.17 3.05
N GLU A 688 -61.00 -2.63 4.23
CA GLU A 688 -61.01 -4.06 4.57
C GLU A 688 -62.05 -4.88 3.78
N GLN A 689 -63.10 -4.22 3.27
CA GLN A 689 -64.17 -4.86 2.49
C GLN A 689 -63.87 -4.94 0.98
N ILE A 690 -62.80 -4.30 0.51
CA ILE A 690 -62.44 -4.26 -0.91
C ILE A 690 -61.56 -5.47 -1.26
N ASP A 691 -62.01 -6.27 -2.23
CA ASP A 691 -61.24 -7.38 -2.76
C ASP A 691 -60.07 -6.86 -3.65
N PRO A 692 -58.81 -7.17 -3.33
CA PRO A 692 -57.64 -6.72 -4.09
C PRO A 692 -57.71 -7.05 -5.59
N ILE A 693 -58.31 -8.19 -5.94
CA ILE A 693 -58.37 -8.65 -7.33
C ILE A 693 -59.32 -7.78 -8.17
N ILE A 694 -60.40 -7.29 -7.57
CA ILE A 694 -61.35 -6.41 -8.24
C ILE A 694 -60.72 -5.02 -8.39
N LEU A 695 -60.03 -4.55 -7.35
CA LEU A 695 -59.33 -3.27 -7.37
C LEU A 695 -58.25 -3.20 -8.46
N ASP A 696 -57.45 -4.25 -8.62
CA ASP A 696 -56.42 -4.31 -9.68
C ASP A 696 -57.03 -4.28 -11.09
N LYS A 697 -58.20 -4.90 -11.28
CA LYS A 697 -58.95 -4.81 -12.55
C LYS A 697 -59.47 -3.40 -12.80
N GLU A 698 -60.00 -2.73 -11.78
CA GLU A 698 -60.45 -1.33 -11.88
C GLU A 698 -59.30 -0.38 -12.17
N ILE A 699 -58.16 -0.53 -11.48
CA ILE A 699 -56.93 0.24 -11.74
C ILE A 699 -56.49 0.03 -13.19
N SER A 700 -56.51 -1.21 -13.70
CA SER A 700 -56.13 -1.51 -15.08
C SER A 700 -57.09 -0.87 -16.09
N GLN A 701 -58.40 -0.90 -15.83
CA GLN A 701 -59.40 -0.25 -16.69
C GLN A 701 -59.29 1.29 -16.66
N LEU A 702 -59.06 1.88 -15.49
CA LEU A 702 -58.86 3.32 -15.33
C LEU A 702 -57.53 3.75 -15.96
N GLY A 703 -56.47 2.96 -15.84
CA GLY A 703 -55.20 3.16 -16.53
C GLY A 703 -55.37 3.20 -18.05
N ALA A 704 -56.10 2.23 -18.63
CA ALA A 704 -56.40 2.22 -20.07
C ALA A 704 -57.26 3.42 -20.50
N LYS A 705 -58.17 3.90 -19.64
CA LYS A 705 -58.92 5.15 -19.90
C LYS A 705 -58.01 6.38 -19.86
N LEU A 706 -57.03 6.42 -18.95
CA LEU A 706 -56.11 7.53 -18.78
C LEU A 706 -55.07 7.61 -19.91
N GLU A 707 -54.67 6.47 -20.48
CA GLU A 707 -53.83 6.44 -21.69
C GLU A 707 -54.57 7.00 -22.92
N ASN A 708 -55.85 6.67 -23.08
CA ASN A 708 -56.66 7.11 -24.21
C ASN A 708 -57.26 8.51 -24.06
N SER A 709 -57.39 9.01 -22.83
CA SER A 709 -57.95 10.33 -22.53
C SER A 709 -56.87 11.24 -21.96
N LYS A 710 -56.21 12.00 -22.84
CA LYS A 710 -55.34 13.13 -22.46
C LYS A 710 -56.12 14.43 -22.62
N PRO A 711 -56.90 14.87 -21.60
CA PRO A 711 -57.63 16.12 -21.67
C PRO A 711 -56.66 17.29 -21.80
N ASN A 712 -56.84 18.12 -22.82
CA ASN A 712 -56.01 19.29 -23.04
C ASN A 712 -56.50 20.47 -22.18
N LEU A 713 -56.03 20.54 -20.94
CA LEU A 713 -56.41 21.60 -19.99
C LEU A 713 -55.96 23.00 -20.42
N SER A 714 -54.98 23.11 -21.33
CA SER A 714 -54.53 24.40 -21.87
C SER A 714 -55.63 25.12 -22.65
N VAL A 715 -56.53 24.36 -23.30
CA VAL A 715 -57.66 24.92 -24.06
C VAL A 715 -58.58 25.71 -23.15
N ILE A 716 -58.79 25.26 -21.91
CA ILE A 716 -59.69 25.94 -20.98
C ILE A 716 -59.06 27.25 -20.47
N THR A 717 -57.76 27.22 -20.16
CA THR A 717 -57.04 28.44 -19.78
C THR A 717 -56.87 29.41 -20.93
N GLU A 718 -56.68 28.90 -22.16
CA GLU A 718 -56.58 29.71 -23.36
C GLU A 718 -57.94 30.30 -23.70
N TYR A 719 -59.02 29.54 -23.56
CA TYR A 719 -60.37 30.04 -23.75
C TYR A 719 -60.71 31.17 -22.77
N ALA A 720 -60.40 31.02 -21.48
CA ALA A 720 -60.59 32.09 -20.49
C ALA A 720 -59.78 33.35 -20.86
N LYS A 721 -58.48 33.20 -21.14
CA LYS A 721 -57.61 34.32 -21.56
C LYS A 721 -58.10 34.99 -22.84
N ARG A 722 -58.41 34.21 -23.87
CA ARG A 722 -58.90 34.71 -25.17
C ARG A 722 -60.21 35.44 -25.02
N THR A 723 -61.08 35.00 -24.11
CA THR A 723 -62.36 35.69 -23.85
C THR A 723 -62.11 37.06 -23.22
N VAL A 724 -61.21 37.15 -22.24
CA VAL A 724 -60.80 38.43 -21.63
C VAL A 724 -60.08 39.33 -22.64
N GLU A 725 -59.15 38.79 -23.43
CA GLU A 725 -58.45 39.52 -24.49
C GLU A 725 -59.39 40.01 -25.59
N LEU A 726 -60.36 39.19 -25.99
CA LEU A 726 -61.35 39.59 -26.99
C LEU A 726 -62.20 40.75 -26.47
N GLN A 727 -62.62 40.69 -25.20
CA GLN A 727 -63.36 41.79 -24.57
C GLN A 727 -62.52 43.07 -24.44
N SER A 728 -61.22 42.96 -24.14
CA SER A 728 -60.34 44.12 -24.05
C SER A 728 -60.05 44.72 -25.44
N HIS A 729 -59.74 43.89 -26.43
CA HIS A 729 -59.50 44.32 -27.81
C HIS A 729 -60.74 44.94 -28.44
N GLN A 730 -61.93 44.44 -28.14
CA GLN A 730 -63.16 45.05 -28.64
C GLN A 730 -63.32 46.48 -28.09
N LYS A 731 -63.06 46.70 -26.80
CA LYS A 731 -63.08 48.04 -26.19
C LYS A 731 -61.99 48.97 -26.77
N GLU A 732 -60.80 48.43 -27.05
CA GLU A 732 -59.70 49.17 -27.64
C GLU A 732 -59.99 49.57 -29.10
N LEU A 733 -60.55 48.66 -29.89
CA LEU A 733 -60.92 48.89 -31.28
C LEU A 733 -61.98 50.00 -31.38
N ASP A 734 -62.98 49.99 -30.51
CA ASP A 734 -63.99 51.05 -30.44
C ASP A 734 -63.35 52.41 -30.14
N LYS A 735 -62.38 52.45 -29.21
CA LYS A 735 -61.64 53.67 -28.86
C LYS A 735 -60.79 54.20 -30.04
N ILE A 736 -60.00 53.32 -30.67
CA ILE A 736 -59.12 53.69 -31.79
C ILE A 736 -59.95 54.16 -32.99
N THR A 737 -61.08 53.51 -33.26
CA THR A 737 -61.98 53.91 -34.35
C THR A 737 -62.49 55.35 -34.12
N GLY A 738 -62.86 55.67 -32.87
CA GLY A 738 -63.23 57.05 -32.50
C GLY A 738 -62.08 58.06 -32.68
N GLU A 739 -60.84 57.71 -32.32
CA GLU A 739 -59.67 58.58 -32.51
C GLU A 739 -59.34 58.80 -33.99
N ARG A 740 -59.43 57.74 -34.82
CA ARG A 740 -59.19 57.79 -36.27
C ARG A 740 -60.13 58.78 -36.95
N ASP A 741 -61.41 58.72 -36.61
CA ASP A 741 -62.42 59.55 -37.24
C ASP A 741 -62.17 61.04 -36.91
N GLN A 742 -61.83 61.35 -35.66
CA GLN A 742 -61.43 62.70 -35.26
C GLN A 742 -60.16 63.21 -35.96
N ALA A 743 -59.16 62.34 -36.17
CA ALA A 743 -57.94 62.71 -36.88
C ALA A 743 -58.19 62.98 -38.37
N THR A 744 -59.08 62.20 -38.99
CA THR A 744 -59.45 62.36 -40.40
C THR A 744 -60.12 63.72 -40.65
N ASP A 745 -61.02 64.12 -39.75
CA ASP A 745 -61.67 65.43 -39.83
C ASP A 745 -60.68 66.59 -39.69
N LYS A 746 -59.69 66.47 -38.80
CA LYS A 746 -58.62 67.47 -38.65
C LYS A 746 -57.75 67.57 -39.91
N TYR A 747 -57.37 66.44 -40.51
CA TYR A 747 -56.57 66.41 -41.73
C TYR A 747 -57.26 67.14 -42.88
N ASN A 748 -58.54 66.85 -43.11
CA ASN A 748 -59.30 67.46 -44.21
C ASN A 748 -59.39 68.99 -44.09
N ASN A 749 -59.49 69.50 -42.87
CA ASN A 749 -59.49 70.93 -42.62
C ASN A 749 -58.13 71.59 -42.89
N LEU A 750 -57.03 70.97 -42.44
CA LEU A 750 -55.67 71.48 -42.69
C LEU A 750 -55.28 71.42 -44.17
N HIS A 751 -55.66 70.36 -44.87
CA HIS A 751 -55.35 70.19 -46.29
C HIS A 751 -55.93 71.34 -47.14
N LYS A 752 -57.16 71.75 -46.86
CA LYS A 752 -57.80 72.90 -47.52
C LYS A 752 -57.06 74.22 -47.27
N GLN A 753 -56.60 74.46 -46.04
CA GLN A 753 -55.82 75.67 -45.71
C GLN A 753 -54.47 75.71 -46.44
N ARG A 754 -53.78 74.56 -46.52
CA ARG A 754 -52.49 74.44 -47.21
C ARG A 754 -52.59 74.78 -48.69
N LEU A 755 -53.61 74.26 -49.38
CA LEU A 755 -53.81 74.47 -50.82
C LEU A 755 -53.93 75.95 -51.17
N ASN A 756 -54.75 76.69 -50.42
CA ASN A 756 -54.97 78.12 -50.67
C ASN A 756 -53.68 78.94 -50.53
N THR A 757 -52.91 78.68 -49.47
CA THR A 757 -51.67 79.43 -49.19
C THR A 757 -50.59 79.20 -50.24
N PHE A 758 -50.48 77.97 -50.77
CA PHE A 758 -49.48 77.63 -51.77
C PHE A 758 -49.72 78.32 -53.12
N MET A 759 -50.98 78.33 -53.58
CA MET A 759 -51.34 78.91 -54.89
C MET A 759 -51.06 80.41 -54.94
N GLU A 760 -51.21 81.12 -53.82
CA GLU A 760 -50.86 82.54 -53.72
C GLU A 760 -49.34 82.79 -53.89
N GLY A 761 -48.50 82.01 -53.21
CA GLY A 761 -47.04 82.16 -53.28
C GLY A 761 -46.43 81.74 -54.62
N PHE A 762 -46.92 80.65 -55.20
CA PHE A 762 -46.42 80.10 -56.47
C PHE A 762 -46.47 81.14 -57.61
N ASN A 763 -47.59 81.85 -57.72
CA ASN A 763 -47.80 82.86 -58.77
C ASN A 763 -46.80 84.02 -58.71
N ILE A 764 -46.33 84.40 -57.51
CA ILE A 764 -45.37 85.51 -57.34
C ILE A 764 -43.97 85.11 -57.82
N ILE A 765 -43.53 83.90 -57.49
CA ILE A 765 -42.18 83.41 -57.81
C ILE A 765 -42.01 83.23 -59.32
N SER A 766 -43.00 82.64 -59.98
CA SER A 766 -42.98 82.40 -61.44
C SER A 766 -42.76 83.68 -62.23
N TYR A 767 -43.38 84.79 -61.81
CA TYR A 767 -43.19 86.10 -62.45
C TYR A 767 -41.75 86.63 -62.34
N LYS A 768 -41.10 86.47 -61.19
CA LYS A 768 -39.75 87.03 -60.93
C LYS A 768 -38.62 86.25 -61.57
N LEU A 769 -38.78 84.93 -61.74
CA LEU A 769 -37.82 84.07 -62.41
C LEU A 769 -37.56 84.50 -63.85
N LYS A 770 -38.64 84.80 -64.57
CA LYS A 770 -38.61 85.25 -65.96
C LYS A 770 -37.78 86.51 -66.14
N GLU A 771 -37.90 87.45 -65.20
CA GLU A 771 -37.16 88.71 -65.16
C GLU A 771 -35.65 88.49 -64.93
N MET A 772 -35.27 87.68 -63.93
CA MET A 772 -33.86 87.47 -63.55
C MET A 772 -33.05 86.72 -64.61
N TYR A 773 -33.66 85.70 -65.24
CA TYR A 773 -32.95 84.90 -66.24
C TYR A 773 -32.52 85.74 -67.45
N GLN A 774 -33.41 86.59 -67.95
CA GLN A 774 -33.15 87.48 -69.09
C GLN A 774 -32.00 88.46 -68.82
N LEU A 775 -31.86 88.93 -67.58
CA LEU A 775 -30.82 89.86 -67.19
C LEU A 775 -29.42 89.22 -67.24
N ILE A 776 -29.28 87.97 -66.78
CA ILE A 776 -27.98 87.28 -66.69
C ILE A 776 -27.49 86.82 -68.07
N THR A 777 -28.39 86.33 -68.92
CA THR A 777 -28.01 85.81 -70.26
C THR A 777 -28.02 86.86 -71.36
N MET A 778 -28.60 88.04 -71.10
CA MET A 778 -28.92 89.06 -72.12
C MET A 778 -29.70 88.48 -73.33
N GLY A 779 -30.61 87.54 -73.05
CA GLY A 779 -31.53 86.92 -74.03
C GLY A 779 -32.00 85.52 -73.63
N GLY A 780 -33.23 85.14 -73.99
CA GLY A 780 -33.85 83.85 -73.59
C GLY A 780 -35.09 84.04 -72.71
N GLY A 781 -35.57 82.95 -72.07
CA GLY A 781 -36.75 82.96 -71.18
C GLY A 781 -36.76 81.78 -70.19
N ALA A 782 -37.48 81.92 -69.09
CA ALA A 782 -37.59 80.90 -68.02
C ALA A 782 -38.99 80.97 -67.36
N GLU A 783 -39.65 79.82 -67.13
CA GLU A 783 -41.04 79.73 -66.62
C GLU A 783 -41.30 78.47 -65.76
N LEU A 784 -42.26 78.55 -64.82
CA LEU A 784 -42.66 77.46 -63.91
C LEU A 784 -44.14 77.08 -64.14
N GLU A 785 -44.41 75.78 -64.35
CA GLU A 785 -45.75 75.24 -64.62
C GLU A 785 -46.14 74.13 -63.62
N LEU A 786 -47.43 74.07 -63.23
CA LEU A 786 -47.98 73.00 -62.39
C LEU A 786 -48.42 71.81 -63.25
N VAL A 787 -48.07 70.60 -62.83
CA VAL A 787 -48.42 69.38 -63.57
C VAL A 787 -49.88 68.96 -63.33
N ASP A 788 -50.35 69.04 -62.06
CA ASP A 788 -51.77 68.88 -61.69
C ASP A 788 -52.30 70.18 -61.06
N SER A 789 -53.50 70.58 -61.50
CA SER A 789 -54.19 71.78 -61.02
C SER A 789 -55.14 71.52 -59.84
N LEU A 790 -55.52 70.26 -59.58
CA LEU A 790 -56.39 69.87 -58.45
C LEU A 790 -55.61 69.67 -57.15
N ASP A 791 -54.45 69.01 -57.22
CA ASP A 791 -53.51 68.91 -56.11
C ASP A 791 -52.08 69.27 -56.57
N PRO A 792 -51.64 70.54 -56.38
CA PRO A 792 -50.33 70.99 -56.84
C PRO A 792 -49.16 70.37 -56.06
N PHE A 793 -49.41 69.60 -54.99
CA PHE A 793 -48.37 68.99 -54.16
C PHE A 793 -47.94 67.60 -54.61
N VAL A 794 -48.66 66.96 -55.55
CA VAL A 794 -48.42 65.56 -55.95
C VAL A 794 -47.36 65.44 -57.03
N GLU A 795 -47.60 66.04 -58.19
CA GLU A 795 -46.77 65.85 -59.39
C GLU A 795 -45.71 66.94 -59.57
N GLY A 796 -45.76 67.98 -58.73
CA GLY A 796 -44.73 69.01 -58.61
C GLY A 796 -44.83 70.12 -59.66
N ILE A 797 -43.69 70.81 -59.83
CA ILE A 797 -43.55 71.99 -60.68
C ILE A 797 -42.50 71.68 -61.75
N LEU A 798 -42.81 71.94 -63.02
CA LEU A 798 -41.87 71.84 -64.13
C LEU A 798 -41.16 73.18 -64.34
N PHE A 799 -39.82 73.14 -64.41
CA PHE A 799 -39.00 74.31 -64.71
C PHE A 799 -38.48 74.26 -66.16
N SER A 800 -39.08 75.10 -67.00
CA SER A 800 -38.78 75.18 -68.44
C SER A 800 -37.94 76.42 -68.74
N VAL A 801 -36.87 76.25 -69.52
CA VAL A 801 -35.90 77.33 -69.82
C VAL A 801 -35.55 77.34 -71.31
N MET A 802 -35.35 78.54 -71.85
CA MET A 802 -34.95 78.82 -73.22
C MET A 802 -33.63 79.61 -73.24
N PRO A 803 -32.48 78.97 -73.52
CA PRO A 803 -31.19 79.66 -73.69
C PRO A 803 -31.18 80.59 -74.92
N PRO A 804 -30.31 81.62 -74.96
CA PRO A 804 -30.26 82.56 -76.07
C PRO A 804 -30.00 81.83 -77.41
N LYS A 805 -30.87 82.07 -78.40
CA LYS A 805 -30.87 81.46 -79.74
C LYS A 805 -31.19 79.94 -79.78
N LYS A 806 -31.75 79.36 -78.71
CA LYS A 806 -32.20 77.95 -78.65
C LYS A 806 -33.70 77.83 -78.31
N SER A 807 -34.26 76.62 -78.41
CA SER A 807 -35.65 76.29 -78.05
C SER A 807 -35.83 76.04 -76.54
N TRP A 808 -37.07 76.09 -76.07
CA TRP A 808 -37.45 75.69 -74.70
C TRP A 808 -37.08 74.23 -74.43
N LYS A 809 -36.43 73.99 -73.28
CA LYS A 809 -36.05 72.68 -72.77
C LYS A 809 -36.23 72.63 -71.27
N ASN A 810 -36.40 71.42 -70.74
CA ASN A 810 -36.39 71.18 -69.31
C ASN A 810 -34.95 71.36 -68.76
N ILE A 811 -34.81 71.79 -67.50
CA ILE A 811 -33.49 72.04 -66.88
C ILE A 811 -32.54 70.84 -66.97
N SER A 812 -33.05 69.60 -66.91
CA SER A 812 -32.25 68.38 -67.00
C SER A 812 -31.48 68.23 -68.31
N ASP A 813 -32.02 68.77 -69.42
CA ASP A 813 -31.43 68.62 -70.75
C ASP A 813 -30.51 69.78 -71.13
N LEU A 814 -30.29 70.73 -70.20
CA LEU A 814 -29.40 71.87 -70.41
C LEU A 814 -27.92 71.50 -70.19
N SER A 815 -27.04 72.25 -70.85
CA SER A 815 -25.59 72.14 -70.63
C SER A 815 -25.21 72.54 -69.21
N GLY A 816 -24.10 72.04 -68.66
CA GLY A 816 -23.66 72.31 -67.28
C GLY A 816 -23.62 73.79 -66.93
N GLY A 817 -23.09 74.64 -67.82
CA GLY A 817 -23.11 76.09 -67.61
C GLY A 817 -24.51 76.73 -67.69
N GLU A 818 -25.38 76.22 -68.57
CA GLU A 818 -26.78 76.68 -68.69
C GLU A 818 -27.62 76.28 -67.47
N LYS A 819 -27.38 75.08 -66.92
CA LYS A 819 -27.95 74.63 -65.64
C LYS A 819 -27.54 75.54 -64.51
N THR A 820 -26.23 75.80 -64.35
CA THR A 820 -25.72 76.69 -63.29
C THR A 820 -26.37 78.08 -63.37
N LEU A 821 -26.54 78.61 -64.58
CA LEU A 821 -27.11 79.93 -64.80
C LEU A 821 -28.64 79.98 -64.55
N SER A 822 -29.38 78.97 -65.01
CA SER A 822 -30.82 78.84 -64.77
C SER A 822 -31.13 78.68 -63.28
N SER A 823 -30.30 77.90 -62.57
CA SER A 823 -30.37 77.74 -61.12
C SER A 823 -30.05 79.05 -60.40
N LEU A 824 -29.01 79.79 -60.82
CA LEU A 824 -28.69 81.11 -60.27
C LEU A 824 -29.85 82.10 -60.43
N ALA A 825 -30.51 82.11 -61.59
CA ALA A 825 -31.68 82.94 -61.82
C ALA A 825 -32.85 82.59 -60.88
N LEU A 826 -33.11 81.31 -60.64
CA LEU A 826 -34.11 80.86 -59.68
C LEU A 826 -33.75 81.23 -58.24
N VAL A 827 -32.48 81.10 -57.86
CA VAL A 827 -32.00 81.55 -56.54
C VAL A 827 -32.24 83.05 -56.35
N PHE A 828 -32.02 83.86 -57.38
CA PHE A 828 -32.32 85.30 -57.30
C PHE A 828 -33.81 85.64 -57.34
N ALA A 829 -34.64 84.84 -58.01
CA ALA A 829 -36.10 85.00 -57.96
C ALA A 829 -36.64 84.69 -56.56
N LEU A 830 -36.13 83.62 -55.94
CA LEU A 830 -36.43 83.27 -54.55
C LEU A 830 -35.94 84.34 -53.57
N HIS A 831 -34.75 84.90 -53.80
CA HIS A 831 -34.26 86.05 -53.03
C HIS A 831 -35.22 87.25 -53.12
N HIS A 832 -35.85 87.49 -54.27
CA HIS A 832 -36.82 88.57 -54.37
C HIS A 832 -38.09 88.29 -53.57
N PHE A 833 -38.60 87.04 -53.61
CA PHE A 833 -39.76 86.64 -52.81
C PHE A 833 -39.48 86.70 -51.31
N LYS A 834 -38.25 86.33 -50.91
CA LYS A 834 -37.80 86.38 -49.52
C LYS A 834 -36.30 86.71 -49.45
N PRO A 835 -35.92 87.99 -49.25
CA PRO A 835 -34.51 88.39 -49.24
C PRO A 835 -33.78 87.79 -48.02
N THR A 836 -32.59 87.23 -48.26
CA THR A 836 -31.74 86.65 -47.22
C THR A 836 -30.46 87.48 -47.05
N PRO A 837 -30.03 87.75 -45.81
CA PRO A 837 -28.97 88.72 -45.53
C PRO A 837 -27.56 88.23 -45.88
N ILE A 838 -27.33 86.91 -45.96
CA ILE A 838 -26.00 86.33 -46.20
C ILE A 838 -26.12 85.24 -47.26
N TYR A 839 -25.18 85.25 -48.20
CA TYR A 839 -24.98 84.23 -49.22
C TYR A 839 -23.56 83.71 -49.15
N VAL A 840 -23.41 82.39 -49.07
CA VAL A 840 -22.12 81.70 -49.17
C VAL A 840 -22.13 80.88 -50.45
N MET A 841 -21.17 81.12 -51.33
CA MET A 841 -21.06 80.46 -52.63
C MET A 841 -19.70 79.80 -52.73
N ASP A 842 -19.68 78.47 -52.86
CA ASP A 842 -18.47 77.67 -52.94
C ASP A 842 -18.33 77.12 -54.36
N GLU A 843 -17.23 77.46 -55.04
CA GLU A 843 -16.84 76.96 -56.38
C GLU A 843 -17.94 77.05 -57.46
N ILE A 844 -18.86 78.01 -57.36
CA ILE A 844 -19.98 78.19 -58.31
C ILE A 844 -19.52 78.46 -59.76
N ASP A 845 -18.28 78.86 -59.93
CA ASP A 845 -17.63 79.24 -61.18
C ASP A 845 -16.85 78.11 -61.84
N ALA A 846 -16.75 76.93 -61.22
CA ALA A 846 -16.01 75.80 -61.77
C ALA A 846 -16.44 75.43 -63.20
N ALA A 847 -17.76 75.42 -63.44
CA ALA A 847 -18.39 75.07 -64.72
C ALA A 847 -18.75 76.30 -65.59
N LEU A 848 -18.42 77.52 -65.15
CA LEU A 848 -18.72 78.75 -65.88
C LEU A 848 -17.52 79.18 -66.73
N ASP A 849 -17.84 79.75 -67.89
CA ASP A 849 -16.85 80.37 -68.78
C ASP A 849 -16.47 81.77 -68.29
N PHE A 850 -15.26 82.25 -68.63
CA PHE A 850 -14.69 83.49 -68.10
C PHE A 850 -15.61 84.71 -68.28
N ARG A 851 -16.36 84.78 -69.39
CA ARG A 851 -17.31 85.87 -69.67
C ARG A 851 -18.51 85.84 -68.73
N ASN A 852 -19.09 84.66 -68.51
CA ASN A 852 -20.26 84.50 -67.64
C ASN A 852 -19.87 84.67 -66.17
N VAL A 853 -18.68 84.19 -65.78
CA VAL A 853 -18.09 84.44 -64.46
C VAL A 853 -18.01 85.94 -64.18
N SER A 854 -17.58 86.74 -65.15
CA SER A 854 -17.48 88.21 -64.99
C SER A 854 -18.85 88.89 -64.85
N ILE A 855 -19.88 88.45 -65.59
CA ILE A 855 -21.26 88.98 -65.48
C ILE A 855 -21.84 88.63 -64.10
N VAL A 856 -21.66 87.39 -63.66
CA VAL A 856 -22.13 86.93 -62.35
C VAL A 856 -21.38 87.65 -61.23
N ALA A 857 -20.05 87.82 -61.33
CA ALA A 857 -19.26 88.57 -60.36
C ALA A 857 -19.71 90.04 -60.26
N ASN A 858 -19.98 90.69 -61.40
CA ASN A 858 -20.54 92.05 -61.43
C ASN A 858 -21.96 92.10 -60.83
N TYR A 859 -22.81 91.13 -61.13
CA TYR A 859 -24.16 91.06 -60.56
C TYR A 859 -24.11 90.88 -59.04
N ILE A 860 -23.25 89.98 -58.55
CA ILE A 860 -22.98 89.79 -57.13
C ILE A 860 -22.49 91.10 -56.51
N LYS A 861 -21.48 91.76 -57.10
CA LYS A 861 -20.94 93.03 -56.59
C LYS A 861 -21.97 94.16 -56.58
N GLN A 862 -22.91 94.21 -57.53
CA GLN A 862 -24.01 95.17 -57.48
C GLN A 862 -24.99 94.85 -56.35
N ARG A 863 -25.24 93.56 -56.09
CA ARG A 863 -26.18 93.10 -55.05
C ARG A 863 -25.57 93.03 -53.65
N THR A 864 -24.24 93.17 -53.49
CA THR A 864 -23.58 93.20 -52.16
C THR A 864 -24.01 94.37 -51.28
N GLN A 865 -24.73 95.37 -51.82
CA GLN A 865 -25.29 96.47 -51.00
C GLN A 865 -26.35 95.98 -49.99
N ASN A 866 -27.14 94.96 -50.34
CA ASN A 866 -28.29 94.51 -49.52
C ASN A 866 -28.07 93.13 -48.87
N ALA A 867 -27.04 92.40 -49.28
CA ALA A 867 -26.70 91.09 -48.73
C ALA A 867 -25.19 90.87 -48.74
N GLN A 868 -24.66 90.18 -47.74
CA GLN A 868 -23.26 89.83 -47.69
C GLN A 868 -22.99 88.58 -48.53
N PHE A 869 -22.07 88.67 -49.49
CA PHE A 869 -21.64 87.52 -50.31
C PHE A 869 -20.24 87.07 -49.89
N ILE A 870 -20.11 85.82 -49.46
CA ILE A 870 -18.84 85.14 -49.19
C ILE A 870 -18.64 84.13 -50.32
N VAL A 871 -17.62 84.35 -51.14
CA VAL A 871 -17.35 83.51 -52.31
C VAL A 871 -16.01 82.80 -52.14
N ILE A 872 -16.01 81.49 -52.27
CA ILE A 872 -14.82 80.64 -52.33
C ILE A 872 -14.63 80.25 -53.79
N SER A 873 -13.50 80.60 -54.39
CA SER A 873 -13.21 80.34 -55.79
C SER A 873 -11.71 80.24 -56.02
N LEU A 874 -11.33 79.43 -57.02
CA LEU A 874 -9.97 79.31 -57.54
C LEU A 874 -9.74 80.14 -58.83
N ARG A 875 -10.79 80.75 -59.41
CA ARG A 875 -10.68 81.59 -60.62
C ARG A 875 -10.40 83.04 -60.24
N ASN A 876 -9.34 83.60 -60.80
CA ASN A 876 -8.94 84.99 -60.56
C ASN A 876 -10.09 86.00 -60.77
N ASN A 877 -10.88 85.85 -61.85
CA ASN A 877 -11.97 86.78 -62.19
C ASN A 877 -13.06 86.91 -61.11
N MET A 878 -13.26 85.91 -60.24
CA MET A 878 -14.26 85.99 -59.17
C MET A 878 -13.76 86.79 -57.97
N PHE A 879 -12.54 86.52 -57.51
CA PHE A 879 -11.99 87.16 -56.30
C PHE A 879 -11.16 88.42 -56.59
N GLU A 880 -10.88 88.76 -57.86
CA GLU A 880 -10.25 90.03 -58.24
C GLU A 880 -11.10 91.25 -57.79
N LEU A 881 -12.42 91.11 -57.76
CA LEU A 881 -13.37 92.13 -57.29
C LEU A 881 -13.66 92.06 -55.78
N ALA A 882 -13.00 91.17 -55.05
CA ALA A 882 -13.21 90.97 -53.62
C ALA A 882 -12.62 92.12 -52.80
N ASP A 883 -13.37 92.56 -51.78
CA ASP A 883 -12.89 93.61 -50.87
C ASP A 883 -11.84 93.08 -49.86
N TRP A 884 -11.92 91.79 -49.51
CA TRP A 884 -10.98 91.10 -48.62
C TRP A 884 -10.68 89.71 -49.14
N LEU A 885 -9.41 89.30 -49.09
CA LEU A 885 -8.97 87.96 -49.44
C LEU A 885 -8.60 87.19 -48.17
N VAL A 886 -9.01 85.92 -48.10
CA VAL A 886 -8.65 85.01 -47.00
C VAL A 886 -7.81 83.88 -47.59
N GLY A 887 -6.50 83.97 -47.43
CA GLY A 887 -5.56 82.94 -47.85
C GLY A 887 -5.44 81.85 -46.79
N ILE A 888 -5.53 80.59 -47.19
CA ILE A 888 -5.46 79.44 -46.29
C ILE A 888 -4.24 78.59 -46.67
N TYR A 889 -3.32 78.33 -45.73
CA TYR A 889 -2.11 77.52 -45.94
C TYR A 889 -1.85 76.54 -44.79
N LYS A 890 -1.04 75.50 -44.99
CA LYS A 890 -0.85 74.41 -44.02
C LYS A 890 0.64 74.12 -43.78
N THR A 891 1.10 74.20 -42.52
CA THR A 891 2.49 73.89 -42.10
C THR A 891 2.48 72.97 -40.87
N ASP A 892 3.36 71.96 -40.84
CA ASP A 892 3.35 70.88 -39.83
C ASP A 892 1.95 70.30 -39.59
N ASN A 893 1.25 70.05 -40.70
CA ASN A 893 -0.11 69.53 -40.74
C ASN A 893 -1.17 70.38 -40.00
N LYS A 894 -0.87 71.64 -39.64
CA LYS A 894 -1.82 72.61 -39.09
C LYS A 894 -2.18 73.66 -40.14
N THR A 895 -3.46 73.75 -40.48
CA THR A 895 -3.99 74.75 -41.40
C THR A 895 -4.13 76.08 -40.67
N LYS A 896 -3.50 77.11 -41.20
CA LYS A 896 -3.57 78.49 -40.74
C LYS A 896 -4.15 79.32 -41.87
N SER A 897 -4.99 80.29 -41.54
CA SER A 897 -5.45 81.28 -42.49
C SER A 897 -4.83 82.63 -42.19
N ILE A 898 -4.57 83.38 -43.24
CA ILE A 898 -4.15 84.76 -43.18
C ILE A 898 -5.12 85.58 -44.02
N THR A 899 -5.68 86.61 -43.42
CA THR A 899 -6.50 87.57 -44.15
C THR A 899 -5.57 88.63 -44.72
N LEU A 900 -5.70 88.85 -46.03
CA LEU A 900 -4.95 89.85 -46.76
C LEU A 900 -5.95 90.86 -47.32
N ASN A 901 -5.68 92.14 -47.06
CA ASN A 901 -6.31 93.19 -47.84
C ASN A 901 -5.43 93.44 -49.09
N PRO A 902 -5.92 93.10 -50.30
CA PRO A 902 -5.14 93.26 -51.52
C PRO A 902 -4.72 94.73 -51.77
N LEU A 903 -5.52 95.71 -51.35
CA LEU A 903 -5.22 97.14 -51.56
C LEU A 903 -4.07 97.66 -50.67
N ILE A 904 -3.86 97.07 -49.49
CA ILE A 904 -2.86 97.54 -48.50
C ILE A 904 -1.49 96.91 -48.76
N SER A 905 -1.47 95.64 -49.16
CA SER A 905 -0.25 94.83 -49.34
C SER A 905 0.56 95.20 -50.59
N GLU A 906 -0.11 95.66 -51.66
CA GLU A 906 0.57 96.10 -52.90
C GLU A 906 1.48 97.34 -52.68
N LYS A 907 1.20 98.17 -51.66
CA LYS A 907 2.01 99.35 -51.31
C LYS A 907 3.32 98.99 -50.58
N ILE A 908 3.37 97.87 -49.86
CA ILE A 908 4.53 97.47 -49.02
C ILE A 908 5.58 96.71 -49.85
N LEU A 909 5.16 95.99 -50.91
CA LEU A 909 6.05 95.21 -51.78
C LEU A 909 6.81 96.05 -52.83
N LYS A 910 6.37 97.28 -53.09
CA LYS A 910 7.00 98.20 -54.07
C LYS A 910 8.05 99.13 -53.44
N SER A 911 8.24 99.08 -52.12
CA SER A 911 9.32 99.76 -51.36
C SER A 911 10.36 98.75 -50.90
#